data_AF-A0A8S1GMC7-F1
#
_entry.id   AF-A0A8S1GMC7-F1
#
_cell.length_a   1.000
_cell.length_b   1.000
_cell.length_c   1.000
_cell.angle_alpha   90.00
_cell.angle_beta   90.00
_cell.angle_gamma   90.00
#
_symmetry.space_group_name_H-M   'P 1'
#
loop_
_entity.id
_entity.type
_entity.pdbx_description
1 polymer ?
#
loop_
_entity_poly.entity_id
_entity_poly.type
_entity_poly.pdbx_seq_one_letter_code
_entity_poly.pdbx_strand_id
1 'polypeptide(L)'
;MASVATQETEQPLSEETARRKDLILRNLQEALGVDKLTKQLSTEGKVPHVYWGTATTGRPHVGYLVPMRKIADLLQSGLRVTILFADLHAFLDNMKSTWELLENRVIYYEYVIKALLQSLEVPIDRLHFVRGTSYQLTKEYTNDILRLCALVSQRDALKAGAEVVKQVDSPLLSGLLYPLLQALDEQYLKVDGQFGGVDQRKIFILAEEQLPKLKLGKRWHLMNPMVPGLTGSKMSSSEEDSKIDVLDEPAAVRAKIAGASCPRDQSDNGVLAFFNYVLFPIVSPDEIVVANKKFDDFASLQKAFTDGVLSEGDLKEKLSDFLVELLEKVRSRCDNDAVRAAKEKGYQNVINAATKTEVPPPVSLTEEMEATLRKILGEDEAVPGCETLRAAVAAQKPLKVLFVVHGRGNFHLGFVGALLKIKQIVNAGIPVEATLLVSPIEAFLDNEKVSWAAQQPRAVYYAEMLRSFVKTLGLESSAKVVIASDLPGYFDRDYVLDFYKMASAVTRDEATICEGTSLSGSLVPLTYALNLRLVRPDVVLIGDDAVVYAKLTEKLLSFIGSHTYTHIVLPTIPGCDGAKMSCSRRDFLLDPLETPKQIKTKIARSFCEPGNLEGNVAMQLAKIVVFPSLEGRELLIPRTADNGGDVVVKDYKSLEHEFTTGSNPAFPLHPGDLKSAIVGAINEIFNEVRSDFSTKAKLVTEAFPTIKGGKKK
;
A
#
# COMPACT_ATOMS: atom_id res chain seq x y z
N MET A 1 2.62 -19.85 -46.01
CA MET A 1 1.29 -19.90 -46.67
C MET A 1 0.43 -18.85 -45.99
N ALA A 2 0.00 -17.85 -46.76
CA ALA A 2 -0.73 -16.69 -46.26
C ALA A 2 -2.09 -17.09 -45.66
N SER A 3 -2.35 -16.70 -44.41
CA SER A 3 -3.68 -16.86 -43.80
C SER A 3 -4.60 -15.76 -44.34
N VAL A 4 -5.66 -16.19 -45.01
CA VAL A 4 -6.77 -15.36 -45.47
C VAL A 4 -7.32 -14.57 -44.29
N ALA A 5 -7.19 -13.24 -44.34
CA ALA A 5 -7.93 -12.34 -43.47
C ALA A 5 -9.41 -12.42 -43.86
N THR A 6 -10.20 -13.11 -43.04
CA THR A 6 -11.66 -13.01 -43.09
C THR A 6 -12.05 -11.58 -42.70
N GLN A 7 -12.47 -10.79 -43.69
CA GLN A 7 -13.27 -9.59 -43.46
C GLN A 7 -14.57 -10.03 -42.79
N GLU A 8 -14.64 -9.89 -41.46
CA GLU A 8 -15.92 -9.93 -40.74
C GLU A 8 -16.74 -8.75 -41.25
N THR A 9 -17.79 -9.05 -42.00
CA THR A 9 -18.80 -8.09 -42.43
C THR A 9 -19.61 -7.72 -41.19
N GLU A 10 -19.43 -6.49 -40.67
CA GLU A 10 -20.25 -5.95 -39.58
C GLU A 10 -21.73 -5.97 -40.01
N GLN A 11 -22.53 -6.78 -39.32
CA GLN A 11 -23.99 -6.70 -39.46
C GLN A 11 -24.45 -5.30 -39.03
N PRO A 12 -25.38 -4.66 -39.78
CA PRO A 12 -25.91 -3.36 -39.39
C PRO A 12 -26.57 -3.44 -38.01
N LEU A 13 -26.22 -2.51 -37.11
CA LEU A 13 -26.83 -2.41 -35.78
C LEU A 13 -28.34 -2.22 -35.91
N SER A 14 -29.11 -2.83 -35.01
CA SER A 14 -30.55 -2.53 -34.93
C SER A 14 -30.75 -1.03 -34.64
N GLU A 15 -31.85 -0.46 -35.12
CA GLU A 15 -32.17 0.97 -34.93
C GLU A 15 -32.19 1.35 -33.44
N GLU A 16 -32.72 0.46 -32.60
CA GLU A 16 -32.73 0.64 -31.14
C GLU A 16 -31.31 0.60 -30.54
N THR A 17 -30.46 -0.33 -30.99
CA THR A 17 -29.07 -0.39 -30.56
C THR A 17 -28.29 0.87 -30.95
N ALA A 18 -28.53 1.37 -32.17
CA ALA A 18 -27.92 2.60 -32.66
C ALA A 18 -28.36 3.82 -31.83
N ARG A 19 -29.67 3.95 -31.54
CA ARG A 19 -30.22 5.01 -30.69
C ARG A 19 -29.65 4.98 -29.27
N ARG A 20 -29.58 3.80 -28.65
CA ARG A 20 -28.99 3.64 -27.31
C ARG A 20 -27.52 4.02 -27.30
N LYS A 21 -26.76 3.61 -28.34
CA LYS A 21 -25.35 3.96 -28.48
C LYS A 21 -25.14 5.47 -28.64
N ASP A 22 -25.95 6.14 -29.45
CA ASP A 22 -25.89 7.59 -29.63
C ASP A 22 -26.14 8.32 -28.30
N LEU A 23 -27.16 7.90 -27.56
CA LEU A 23 -27.48 8.46 -26.24
C LEU A 23 -26.31 8.31 -25.23
N ILE A 24 -25.62 7.17 -25.26
CA ILE A 24 -24.44 6.93 -24.42
C ILE A 24 -23.28 7.85 -24.82
N LEU A 25 -23.00 7.96 -26.12
CA LEU A 25 -21.80 8.62 -26.65
C LEU A 25 -21.91 10.13 -26.82
N ARG A 26 -23.13 10.69 -26.92
CA ARG A 26 -23.32 12.14 -27.10
C ARG A 26 -22.64 12.96 -26.01
N ASN A 27 -22.13 14.15 -26.33
CA ASN A 27 -21.53 15.09 -25.36
C ASN A 27 -20.36 14.52 -24.53
N LEU A 28 -19.76 13.41 -24.96
CA LEU A 28 -18.46 12.95 -24.44
C LEU A 28 -17.34 13.59 -25.24
N GLN A 29 -16.22 13.87 -24.59
CA GLN A 29 -15.01 14.33 -25.26
C GLN A 29 -14.23 13.16 -25.87
N GLU A 30 -14.22 12.01 -25.20
CA GLU A 30 -13.51 10.82 -25.66
C GLU A 30 -14.20 9.54 -25.13
N ALA A 31 -14.11 8.47 -25.91
CA ALA A 31 -14.58 7.14 -25.50
C ALA A 31 -13.57 6.07 -25.96
N LEU A 32 -13.20 5.17 -25.06
CA LEU A 32 -12.28 4.05 -25.31
C LEU A 32 -13.06 2.73 -25.25
N GLY A 33 -12.73 1.78 -26.14
CA GLY A 33 -13.35 0.45 -26.15
C GLY A 33 -14.80 0.43 -26.66
N VAL A 34 -15.18 1.37 -27.54
CA VAL A 34 -16.54 1.49 -28.10
C VAL A 34 -17.00 0.21 -28.82
N ASP A 35 -16.09 -0.55 -29.42
CA ASP A 35 -16.42 -1.82 -30.08
C ASP A 35 -16.96 -2.84 -29.07
N LYS A 36 -16.37 -2.89 -27.88
CA LYS A 36 -16.82 -3.76 -26.79
C LYS A 36 -18.19 -3.33 -26.26
N LEU A 37 -18.40 -2.03 -26.08
CA LEU A 37 -19.70 -1.47 -25.72
C LEU A 37 -20.76 -1.84 -26.77
N THR A 38 -20.44 -1.65 -28.05
CA THR A 38 -21.33 -1.95 -29.17
C THR A 38 -21.71 -3.43 -29.18
N LYS A 39 -20.73 -4.33 -29.05
CA LYS A 39 -20.97 -5.78 -28.94
C LYS A 39 -21.87 -6.14 -27.77
N GLN A 40 -21.66 -5.52 -26.61
CA GLN A 40 -22.49 -5.76 -25.42
C GLN A 40 -23.92 -5.25 -25.57
N LEU A 41 -24.11 -4.11 -26.23
CA LEU A 41 -25.44 -3.56 -26.53
C LEU A 41 -26.21 -4.42 -27.54
N SER A 42 -25.50 -5.06 -28.48
CA SER A 42 -26.09 -5.97 -29.47
C SER A 42 -26.32 -7.39 -28.94
N THR A 43 -25.81 -7.73 -27.75
CA THR A 43 -25.97 -9.07 -27.17
C THR A 43 -27.34 -9.17 -26.48
N GLU A 44 -28.20 -10.05 -26.97
CA GLU A 44 -29.53 -10.26 -26.39
C GLU A 44 -29.46 -10.63 -24.91
N GLY A 45 -30.33 -10.02 -24.09
CA GLY A 45 -30.39 -10.24 -22.64
C GLY A 45 -29.25 -9.62 -21.82
N LYS A 46 -28.20 -9.06 -22.45
CA LYS A 46 -27.11 -8.37 -21.75
C LYS A 46 -27.53 -6.93 -21.41
N VAL A 47 -27.47 -6.60 -20.12
CA VAL A 47 -27.57 -5.21 -19.65
C VAL A 47 -26.16 -4.74 -19.28
N PRO A 48 -25.53 -3.85 -20.06
CA PRO A 48 -24.21 -3.36 -19.70
C PRO A 48 -24.24 -2.59 -18.37
N HIS A 49 -23.22 -2.80 -17.56
CA HIS A 49 -23.07 -2.18 -16.25
C HIS A 49 -21.92 -1.17 -16.26
N VAL A 50 -22.19 0.07 -15.89
CA VAL A 50 -21.20 1.15 -15.81
C VAL A 50 -21.15 1.71 -14.40
N TYR A 51 -19.97 2.16 -13.95
CA TYR A 51 -19.90 2.98 -12.75
C TYR A 51 -19.29 4.35 -12.98
N TRP A 52 -19.64 5.25 -12.08
CA TRP A 52 -19.03 6.57 -11.91
C TRP A 52 -18.59 6.72 -10.46
N GLY A 53 -17.33 7.10 -10.24
CA GLY A 53 -16.77 7.31 -8.91
C GLY A 53 -16.77 8.79 -8.52
N THR A 54 -17.16 9.08 -7.29
CA THR A 54 -17.07 10.45 -6.73
C THR A 54 -16.44 10.42 -5.35
N ALA A 55 -15.40 11.24 -5.16
CA ALA A 55 -14.73 11.38 -3.88
C ALA A 55 -15.53 12.33 -2.97
N THR A 56 -15.92 11.85 -1.80
CA THR A 56 -16.75 12.58 -0.84
C THR A 56 -15.91 13.57 -0.02
N THR A 57 -15.47 14.65 -0.67
CA THR A 57 -14.55 15.66 -0.12
C THR A 57 -15.29 16.96 0.22
N GLY A 58 -15.31 17.94 -0.68
CA GLY A 58 -16.02 19.21 -0.51
C GLY A 58 -17.53 19.07 -0.60
N ARG A 59 -18.27 20.19 -0.57
CA ARG A 59 -19.71 20.18 -0.88
C ARG A 59 -19.92 20.08 -2.40
N PRO A 60 -20.85 19.25 -2.90
CA PRO A 60 -21.19 19.26 -4.32
C PRO A 60 -21.67 20.65 -4.77
N HIS A 61 -21.19 21.07 -5.93
CA HIS A 61 -21.55 22.32 -6.57
C HIS A 61 -22.25 22.05 -7.91
N VAL A 62 -22.79 23.09 -8.55
CA VAL A 62 -23.52 22.99 -9.83
C VAL A 62 -22.76 22.30 -10.97
N GLY A 63 -21.42 22.18 -10.88
CA GLY A 63 -20.63 21.38 -11.81
C GLY A 63 -20.97 19.89 -11.81
N TYR A 64 -21.57 19.37 -10.73
CA TYR A 64 -22.07 18.01 -10.67
C TYR A 64 -23.24 17.76 -11.63
N LEU A 65 -23.91 18.80 -12.15
CA LEU A 65 -24.97 18.63 -13.14
C LEU A 65 -24.46 18.00 -14.45
N VAL A 66 -23.20 18.23 -14.82
CA VAL A 66 -22.57 17.66 -16.02
C VAL A 66 -22.51 16.12 -15.94
N PRO A 67 -21.86 15.50 -14.93
CA PRO A 67 -21.88 14.05 -14.79
C PRO A 67 -23.28 13.52 -14.47
N MET A 68 -24.13 14.24 -13.72
CA MET A 68 -25.51 13.78 -13.45
C MET A 68 -26.34 13.68 -14.73
N ARG A 69 -26.19 14.62 -15.66
CA ARG A 69 -26.88 14.55 -16.95
C ARG A 69 -26.43 13.36 -17.78
N LYS A 70 -25.13 13.04 -17.78
CA LYS A 70 -24.62 11.85 -18.47
C LYS A 70 -25.10 10.56 -17.78
N ILE A 71 -25.15 10.52 -16.46
CA ILE A 71 -25.75 9.37 -15.73
C ILE A 71 -27.23 9.20 -16.11
N ALA A 72 -27.96 10.29 -16.27
CA ALA A 72 -29.32 10.27 -16.79
C ALA A 72 -29.40 9.64 -18.20
N ASP A 73 -28.50 10.00 -19.13
CA ASP A 73 -28.41 9.35 -20.46
C ASP A 73 -28.13 7.84 -20.38
N LEU A 74 -27.22 7.44 -19.47
CA LEU A 74 -26.87 6.05 -19.27
C LEU A 74 -28.07 5.24 -18.73
N LEU A 75 -28.82 5.79 -17.78
CA LEU A 75 -30.04 5.15 -17.27
C LEU A 75 -31.13 5.07 -18.34
N GLN A 76 -31.36 6.15 -19.11
CA GLN A 76 -32.35 6.19 -20.20
C GLN A 76 -32.02 5.23 -21.35
N SER A 77 -30.73 5.02 -21.66
CA SER A 77 -30.28 3.99 -22.61
C SER A 77 -30.38 2.56 -22.05
N GLY A 78 -30.93 2.39 -20.85
CA GLY A 78 -31.18 1.10 -20.22
C GLY A 78 -29.95 0.45 -19.61
N LEU A 79 -28.84 1.17 -19.41
CA LEU A 79 -27.69 0.63 -18.69
C LEU A 79 -28.01 0.50 -17.20
N ARG A 80 -27.31 -0.42 -16.55
CA ARG A 80 -27.21 -0.43 -15.08
C ARG A 80 -26.13 0.56 -14.69
N VAL A 81 -26.39 1.44 -13.73
CA VAL A 81 -25.42 2.43 -13.27
C VAL A 81 -25.14 2.25 -11.78
N THR A 82 -23.86 2.20 -11.42
CA THR A 82 -23.40 2.28 -10.03
C THR A 82 -22.70 3.62 -9.78
N ILE A 83 -23.09 4.34 -8.74
CA ILE A 83 -22.32 5.46 -8.22
C ILE A 83 -21.51 4.96 -7.03
N LEU A 84 -20.19 5.04 -7.15
CA LEU A 84 -19.25 4.71 -6.08
C LEU A 84 -18.95 5.97 -5.27
N PHE A 85 -19.37 5.99 -4.01
CA PHE A 85 -18.91 6.95 -3.02
C PHE A 85 -17.52 6.54 -2.55
N ALA A 86 -16.50 7.17 -3.13
CA ALA A 86 -15.10 6.85 -2.95
C ALA A 86 -14.56 7.49 -1.66
N ASP A 87 -15.08 7.05 -0.52
CA ASP A 87 -14.76 7.56 0.81
C ASP A 87 -13.31 7.28 1.20
N LEU A 88 -12.79 6.09 0.89
CA LEU A 88 -11.36 5.79 1.07
C LEU A 88 -10.47 6.71 0.21
N HIS A 89 -10.84 6.94 -1.04
CA HIS A 89 -10.11 7.83 -1.95
C HIS A 89 -10.10 9.28 -1.46
N ALA A 90 -11.22 9.76 -0.90
CA ALA A 90 -11.33 11.09 -0.30
C ALA A 90 -10.36 11.29 0.88
N PHE A 91 -10.01 10.21 1.60
CA PHE A 91 -8.96 10.22 2.62
C PHE A 91 -7.55 10.15 2.00
N LEU A 92 -7.33 9.26 1.03
CA LEU A 92 -6.03 9.03 0.40
C LEU A 92 -5.51 10.25 -0.39
N ASP A 93 -6.41 11.10 -0.91
CA ASP A 93 -6.08 12.35 -1.61
C ASP A 93 -5.70 13.46 -0.62
N ASN A 94 -4.51 13.32 -0.03
CA ASN A 94 -3.88 14.30 0.85
C ASN A 94 -4.77 14.72 2.03
N MET A 95 -5.49 13.77 2.63
CA MET A 95 -6.36 13.98 3.80
C MET A 95 -7.39 15.11 3.60
N LYS A 96 -7.92 15.29 2.38
CA LYS A 96 -9.05 16.20 2.11
C LYS A 96 -10.30 15.89 2.94
N SER A 97 -10.40 14.67 3.46
CA SER A 97 -11.33 14.29 4.51
C SER A 97 -10.61 13.53 5.62
N THR A 98 -11.12 13.65 6.84
CA THR A 98 -10.75 12.77 7.97
C THR A 98 -11.79 11.66 8.12
N TRP A 99 -11.43 10.59 8.82
CA TRP A 99 -12.30 9.42 8.97
C TRP A 99 -13.60 9.74 9.73
N GLU A 100 -13.52 10.66 10.70
CA GLU A 100 -14.64 11.16 11.50
C GLU A 100 -15.67 11.91 10.63
N LEU A 101 -15.21 12.54 9.55
CA LEU A 101 -16.06 13.30 8.63
C LEU A 101 -16.66 12.44 7.51
N LEU A 102 -15.95 11.38 7.09
CA LEU A 102 -16.28 10.62 5.88
C LEU A 102 -17.69 10.06 5.89
N GLU A 103 -18.14 9.48 6.99
CA GLU A 103 -19.48 8.88 7.07
C GLU A 103 -20.58 9.91 6.80
N ASN A 104 -20.53 11.05 7.47
CA ASN A 104 -21.50 12.13 7.28
C ASN A 104 -21.41 12.75 5.87
N ARG A 105 -20.20 12.84 5.30
CA ARG A 105 -20.03 13.29 3.91
C ARG A 105 -20.64 12.32 2.91
N VAL A 106 -20.48 11.01 3.10
CA VAL A 106 -21.11 9.99 2.24
C VAL A 106 -22.63 10.11 2.29
N ILE A 107 -23.21 10.22 3.50
CA ILE A 107 -24.65 10.42 3.68
C ILE A 107 -25.11 11.68 2.94
N TYR A 108 -24.41 12.81 3.13
CA TYR A 108 -24.74 14.06 2.46
C TYR A 108 -24.70 13.94 0.92
N TYR A 109 -23.63 13.34 0.38
CA TYR A 109 -23.49 13.10 -1.07
C TYR A 109 -24.60 12.21 -1.62
N GLU A 110 -24.98 11.16 -0.89
CA GLU A 110 -26.02 10.23 -1.30
C GLU A 110 -27.37 10.93 -1.50
N TYR A 111 -27.79 11.72 -0.51
CA TYR A 111 -29.04 12.50 -0.60
C TYR A 111 -28.99 13.53 -1.72
N VAL A 112 -27.90 14.29 -1.82
CA VAL A 112 -27.74 15.35 -2.82
C VAL A 112 -27.77 14.79 -4.24
N ILE A 113 -27.02 13.71 -4.51
CA ILE A 113 -26.96 13.09 -5.84
C ILE A 113 -28.30 12.48 -6.22
N LYS A 114 -28.97 11.82 -5.27
CA LYS A 114 -30.31 11.30 -5.49
C LYS A 114 -31.31 12.41 -5.81
N ALA A 115 -31.26 13.54 -5.09
CA ALA A 115 -32.10 14.70 -5.34
C ALA A 115 -31.82 15.32 -6.71
N LEU A 116 -30.55 15.45 -7.12
CA LEU A 116 -30.17 15.93 -8.45
C LEU A 116 -30.74 15.04 -9.56
N LEU A 117 -30.55 13.73 -9.49
CA LEU A 117 -31.06 12.81 -10.53
C LEU A 117 -32.59 12.78 -10.59
N GLN A 118 -33.26 12.84 -9.44
CA GLN A 118 -34.72 12.95 -9.39
C GLN A 118 -35.25 14.28 -9.93
N SER A 119 -34.48 15.37 -9.79
CA SER A 119 -34.84 16.68 -10.36
C SER A 119 -34.75 16.72 -11.88
N LEU A 120 -33.99 15.79 -12.47
CA LEU A 120 -33.89 15.57 -13.92
C LEU A 120 -34.97 14.62 -14.47
N GLU A 121 -35.91 14.17 -13.62
CA GLU A 121 -37.09 13.37 -14.02
C GLU A 121 -36.74 12.05 -14.74
N VAL A 122 -35.57 11.47 -14.41
CA VAL A 122 -35.10 10.21 -14.99
C VAL A 122 -35.45 9.02 -14.08
N PRO A 123 -35.89 7.87 -14.63
CA PRO A 123 -36.04 6.65 -13.86
C PRO A 123 -34.71 6.19 -13.26
N ILE A 124 -34.67 6.03 -11.95
CA ILE A 124 -33.48 5.62 -11.18
C ILE A 124 -33.56 4.18 -10.67
N ASP A 125 -34.44 3.35 -11.24
CA ASP A 125 -34.64 1.94 -10.86
C ASP A 125 -33.38 1.09 -11.04
N ARG A 126 -32.52 1.44 -12.01
CA ARG A 126 -31.25 0.76 -12.29
C ARG A 126 -30.03 1.44 -11.66
N LEU A 127 -30.25 2.46 -10.84
CA LEU A 127 -29.20 3.19 -10.12
C LEU A 127 -28.86 2.48 -8.81
N HIS A 128 -27.58 2.23 -8.58
CA HIS A 128 -27.07 1.61 -7.37
C HIS A 128 -26.04 2.51 -6.70
N PHE A 129 -26.10 2.59 -5.38
CA PHE A 129 -25.13 3.31 -4.58
C PHE A 129 -24.25 2.32 -3.84
N VAL A 130 -22.94 2.52 -3.93
CA VAL A 130 -21.94 1.68 -3.26
C VAL A 130 -20.94 2.57 -2.55
N ARG A 131 -20.61 2.23 -1.31
CA ARG A 131 -19.54 2.90 -0.54
C ARG A 131 -18.22 2.15 -0.76
N GLY A 132 -17.13 2.84 -1.05
CA GLY A 132 -15.83 2.21 -1.31
C GLY A 132 -15.35 1.31 -0.18
N THR A 133 -15.39 1.80 1.06
CA THR A 133 -15.00 1.01 2.25
C THR A 133 -15.89 -0.20 2.53
N SER A 134 -16.98 -0.44 1.78
CA SER A 134 -17.77 -1.68 1.88
C SER A 134 -17.05 -2.91 1.33
N TYR A 135 -16.11 -2.73 0.39
CA TYR A 135 -15.32 -3.83 -0.20
C TYR A 135 -13.81 -3.55 -0.27
N GLN A 136 -13.37 -2.29 -0.32
CA GLN A 136 -11.95 -1.93 -0.47
C GLN A 136 -11.08 -2.31 0.74
N LEU A 137 -11.71 -2.67 1.87
CA LEU A 137 -11.04 -3.12 3.10
C LEU A 137 -11.09 -4.66 3.27
N THR A 138 -11.57 -5.39 2.26
CA THR A 138 -11.64 -6.85 2.29
C THR A 138 -10.30 -7.48 1.92
N LYS A 139 -10.04 -8.67 2.45
CA LYS A 139 -8.82 -9.44 2.20
C LYS A 139 -8.59 -9.69 0.70
N GLU A 140 -9.65 -10.01 -0.04
CA GLU A 140 -9.58 -10.29 -1.48
C GLU A 140 -9.11 -9.05 -2.24
N TYR A 141 -9.73 -7.89 -1.97
CA TYR A 141 -9.34 -6.62 -2.56
C TYR A 141 -7.89 -6.25 -2.19
N THR A 142 -7.52 -6.41 -0.92
CA THR A 142 -6.15 -6.18 -0.43
C THR A 142 -5.13 -7.07 -1.15
N ASN A 143 -5.46 -8.33 -1.41
CA ASN A 143 -4.56 -9.21 -2.15
C ASN A 143 -4.33 -8.72 -3.58
N ASP A 144 -5.37 -8.30 -4.29
CA ASP A 144 -5.24 -7.82 -5.66
C ASP A 144 -4.54 -6.46 -5.75
N ILE A 145 -4.73 -5.55 -4.79
CA ILE A 145 -3.98 -4.29 -4.76
C ILE A 145 -2.49 -4.53 -4.53
N LEU A 146 -2.11 -5.42 -3.61
CA LEU A 146 -0.70 -5.76 -3.39
C LEU A 146 -0.08 -6.38 -4.65
N ARG A 147 -0.82 -7.26 -5.35
CA ARG A 147 -0.39 -7.84 -6.63
C ARG A 147 -0.25 -6.77 -7.72
N LEU A 148 -1.15 -5.80 -7.77
CA LEU A 148 -1.08 -4.69 -8.72
C LEU A 148 0.12 -3.78 -8.42
N CYS A 149 0.40 -3.48 -7.15
CA CYS A 149 1.57 -2.72 -6.71
C CYS A 149 2.90 -3.40 -7.06
N ALA A 150 2.94 -4.72 -7.15
CA ALA A 150 4.11 -5.45 -7.62
C ALA A 150 4.33 -5.32 -9.14
N LEU A 151 3.26 -5.15 -9.92
CA LEU A 151 3.33 -5.01 -11.39
C LEU A 151 3.55 -3.58 -11.86
N VAL A 152 3.05 -2.59 -11.11
CA VAL A 152 3.07 -1.18 -11.50
C VAL A 152 4.30 -0.49 -10.93
N SER A 153 5.03 0.22 -11.79
CA SER A 153 6.17 1.03 -11.35
C SER A 153 5.71 2.30 -10.63
N GLN A 154 6.53 2.82 -9.71
CA GLN A 154 6.23 4.08 -9.03
C GLN A 154 6.01 5.23 -10.03
N ARG A 155 6.79 5.25 -11.11
CA ARG A 155 6.69 6.24 -12.19
C ARG A 155 5.34 6.18 -12.91
N ASP A 156 4.86 4.97 -13.24
CA ASP A 156 3.62 4.82 -13.97
C ASP A 156 2.40 5.13 -13.07
N ALA A 157 2.45 4.77 -11.78
CA ALA A 157 1.46 5.18 -10.80
C ALA A 157 1.42 6.72 -10.64
N LEU A 158 2.58 7.36 -10.54
CA LEU A 158 2.69 8.82 -10.48
C LEU A 158 2.12 9.49 -11.73
N LYS A 159 2.48 9.00 -12.92
CA LYS A 159 1.97 9.50 -14.19
C LYS A 159 0.45 9.35 -14.26
N ALA A 160 -0.09 8.21 -13.82
CA ALA A 160 -1.53 7.96 -13.81
C ALA A 160 -2.30 8.94 -12.91
N GLY A 161 -1.77 9.22 -11.71
CA GLY A 161 -2.41 10.11 -10.74
C GLY A 161 -2.17 11.61 -10.95
N ALA A 162 -1.32 12.03 -11.90
CA ALA A 162 -0.80 13.41 -11.98
C ALA A 162 -1.88 14.51 -12.10
N GLU A 163 -3.00 14.24 -12.76
CA GLU A 163 -4.09 15.21 -12.98
C GLU A 163 -5.21 15.13 -11.95
N VAL A 164 -5.22 14.07 -11.13
CA VAL A 164 -6.31 13.74 -10.20
C VAL A 164 -5.88 13.94 -8.75
N VAL A 165 -4.70 13.42 -8.39
CA VAL A 165 -4.16 13.51 -7.03
C VAL A 165 -3.56 14.89 -6.83
N LYS A 166 -3.82 15.50 -5.66
CA LYS A 166 -3.25 16.80 -5.32
C LYS A 166 -1.72 16.75 -5.34
N GLN A 167 -1.10 17.66 -6.10
CA GLN A 167 0.35 17.84 -6.12
C GLN A 167 0.76 18.69 -4.92
N VAL A 168 1.75 18.21 -4.16
CA VAL A 168 2.32 18.85 -2.97
C VAL A 168 3.83 18.62 -2.95
N ASP A 169 4.57 19.50 -2.26
CA ASP A 169 6.04 19.46 -2.22
C ASP A 169 6.60 18.17 -1.62
N SER A 170 5.91 17.62 -0.61
CA SER A 170 6.25 16.35 0.05
C SER A 170 5.13 15.34 -0.16
N PRO A 171 5.09 14.68 -1.33
CA PRO A 171 3.95 13.85 -1.69
C PRO A 171 3.93 12.55 -0.89
N LEU A 172 2.73 12.21 -0.41
CA LEU A 172 2.47 11.02 0.38
C LEU A 172 2.46 9.75 -0.49
N LEU A 173 2.75 8.61 0.14
CA LEU A 173 2.68 7.29 -0.47
C LEU A 173 1.24 6.94 -0.91
N SER A 174 0.22 7.38 -0.17
CA SER A 174 -1.20 7.18 -0.49
C SER A 174 -1.57 7.67 -1.90
N GLY A 175 -0.93 8.75 -2.37
CA GLY A 175 -1.17 9.28 -3.72
C GLY A 175 -0.74 8.33 -4.84
N LEU A 176 0.21 7.41 -4.59
CA LEU A 176 0.59 6.37 -5.55
C LEU A 176 -0.39 5.19 -5.55
N LEU A 177 -1.05 4.92 -4.42
CA LEU A 177 -2.06 3.87 -4.32
C LEU A 177 -3.36 4.26 -5.00
N TYR A 178 -3.75 5.55 -4.93
CA TYR A 178 -5.02 6.07 -5.48
C TYR A 178 -5.38 5.53 -6.88
N PRO A 179 -4.54 5.69 -7.93
CA PRO A 179 -4.91 5.24 -9.28
C PRO A 179 -5.05 3.72 -9.40
N LEU A 180 -4.34 2.95 -8.57
CA LEU A 180 -4.42 1.49 -8.57
C LEU A 180 -5.72 1.00 -7.90
N LEU A 181 -6.17 1.67 -6.84
CA LEU A 181 -7.48 1.39 -6.24
C LEU A 181 -8.60 1.67 -7.24
N GLN A 182 -8.56 2.84 -7.88
CA GLN A 182 -9.56 3.19 -8.88
C GLN A 182 -9.62 2.17 -10.04
N ALA A 183 -8.49 1.65 -10.51
CA ALA A 183 -8.45 0.60 -11.51
C ALA A 183 -9.08 -0.73 -11.01
N LEU A 184 -8.84 -1.11 -9.76
CA LEU A 184 -9.42 -2.34 -9.20
C LEU A 184 -10.93 -2.23 -8.91
N ASP A 185 -11.44 -1.02 -8.69
CA ASP A 185 -12.88 -0.79 -8.52
C ASP A 185 -13.69 -1.34 -9.70
N GLU A 186 -13.18 -1.24 -10.94
CA GLU A 186 -13.80 -1.83 -12.13
C GLU A 186 -14.07 -3.34 -11.98
N GLN A 187 -13.12 -4.06 -11.37
CA GLN A 187 -13.23 -5.48 -11.16
C GLN A 187 -14.22 -5.82 -10.05
N TYR A 188 -14.14 -5.13 -8.91
CA TYR A 188 -14.89 -5.47 -7.72
C TYR A 188 -16.35 -4.99 -7.77
N LEU A 189 -16.63 -3.90 -8.49
CA LEU A 189 -17.99 -3.49 -8.83
C LEU A 189 -18.62 -4.36 -9.94
N LYS A 190 -17.83 -5.24 -10.57
CA LYS A 190 -18.25 -6.15 -11.66
C LYS A 190 -18.92 -5.37 -12.79
N VAL A 191 -18.25 -4.29 -13.23
CA VAL A 191 -18.72 -3.44 -14.31
C VAL A 191 -18.12 -3.85 -15.65
N ASP A 192 -18.85 -3.50 -16.71
CA ASP A 192 -18.42 -3.60 -18.09
C ASP A 192 -17.63 -2.35 -18.54
N GLY A 193 -17.88 -1.20 -17.91
CA GLY A 193 -17.21 0.06 -18.18
C GLY A 193 -17.19 1.08 -17.04
N GLN A 194 -16.41 2.14 -17.23
CA GLN A 194 -16.29 3.26 -16.30
C GLN A 194 -16.58 4.60 -17.00
N PHE A 195 -17.27 5.49 -16.29
CA PHE A 195 -17.52 6.86 -16.70
C PHE A 195 -16.80 7.83 -15.76
N GLY A 196 -16.17 8.87 -16.31
CA GLY A 196 -15.54 9.96 -15.55
C GLY A 196 -15.14 11.13 -16.44
N GLY A 197 -14.41 12.10 -15.88
CA GLY A 197 -13.86 13.23 -16.66
C GLY A 197 -12.63 12.84 -17.47
N VAL A 198 -12.29 13.63 -18.49
CA VAL A 198 -11.04 13.45 -19.25
C VAL A 198 -9.77 13.61 -18.40
N ASP A 199 -9.85 14.28 -17.24
CA ASP A 199 -8.75 14.34 -16.28
C ASP A 199 -8.41 12.97 -15.65
N GLN A 200 -9.32 12.00 -15.74
CA GLN A 200 -9.09 10.61 -15.28
C GLN A 200 -8.52 9.71 -16.36
N ARG A 201 -8.31 10.21 -17.60
CA ARG A 201 -7.87 9.41 -18.75
C ARG A 201 -6.62 8.58 -18.48
N LYS A 202 -5.64 9.13 -17.76
CA LYS A 202 -4.40 8.42 -17.44
C LYS A 202 -4.62 7.24 -16.48
N ILE A 203 -5.60 7.33 -15.58
CA ILE A 203 -6.00 6.24 -14.68
C ILE A 203 -6.73 5.15 -15.49
N PHE A 204 -7.62 5.53 -16.40
CA PHE A 204 -8.31 4.59 -17.28
C PHE A 204 -7.34 3.79 -18.15
N ILE A 205 -6.32 4.44 -18.72
CA ILE A 205 -5.25 3.76 -19.47
C ILE A 205 -4.46 2.81 -18.58
N LEU A 206 -4.13 3.21 -17.35
CA LEU A 206 -3.47 2.32 -16.39
C LEU A 206 -4.31 1.06 -16.15
N ALA A 207 -5.62 1.20 -15.96
CA ALA A 207 -6.52 0.06 -15.79
C ALA A 207 -6.52 -0.87 -17.01
N GLU A 208 -6.65 -0.31 -18.23
CA GLU A 208 -6.64 -1.11 -19.47
C GLU A 208 -5.34 -1.89 -19.70
N GLU A 209 -4.19 -1.34 -19.28
CA GLU A 209 -2.88 -1.95 -19.44
C GLU A 209 -2.57 -3.00 -18.36
N GLN A 210 -2.98 -2.75 -17.12
CA GLN A 210 -2.50 -3.52 -15.96
C GLN A 210 -3.48 -4.61 -15.51
N LEU A 211 -4.80 -4.37 -15.56
CA LEU A 211 -5.80 -5.39 -15.17
C LEU A 211 -5.65 -6.71 -15.95
N PRO A 212 -5.40 -6.72 -17.27
CA PRO A 212 -5.20 -7.96 -18.02
C PRO A 212 -3.99 -8.77 -17.57
N LYS A 213 -2.94 -8.12 -17.04
CA LYS A 213 -1.75 -8.81 -16.51
C LYS A 213 -2.07 -9.59 -15.23
N LEU A 214 -3.08 -9.15 -14.48
CA LEU A 214 -3.66 -9.91 -13.36
C LEU A 214 -4.71 -10.94 -13.79
N LYS A 215 -4.91 -11.13 -15.11
CA LYS A 215 -5.98 -11.94 -15.71
C LYS A 215 -7.39 -11.41 -15.38
N LEU A 216 -7.51 -10.11 -15.15
CA LEU A 216 -8.78 -9.40 -14.98
C LEU A 216 -9.23 -8.81 -16.33
N GLY A 217 -10.53 -8.60 -16.52
CA GLY A 217 -11.07 -8.13 -17.80
C GLY A 217 -10.70 -6.68 -18.13
N LYS A 218 -10.61 -6.34 -19.43
CA LYS A 218 -10.58 -4.94 -19.88
C LYS A 218 -11.96 -4.30 -19.79
N ARG A 219 -12.06 -3.01 -19.53
CA ARG A 219 -13.32 -2.24 -19.50
C ARG A 219 -13.31 -1.21 -20.62
N TRP A 220 -14.48 -0.73 -21.02
CA TRP A 220 -14.59 0.46 -21.87
C TRP A 220 -14.71 1.72 -20.99
N HIS A 221 -14.24 2.85 -21.48
CA HIS A 221 -14.16 4.09 -20.73
C HIS A 221 -14.87 5.22 -21.46
N LEU A 222 -15.71 5.98 -20.74
CA LEU A 222 -16.42 7.14 -21.26
C LEU A 222 -15.93 8.40 -20.53
N MET A 223 -15.53 9.42 -21.28
CA MET A 223 -14.93 10.63 -20.71
C MET A 223 -15.70 11.89 -21.08
N ASN A 224 -16.28 12.57 -20.09
CA ASN A 224 -16.91 13.88 -20.29
C ASN A 224 -15.85 15.00 -20.35
N PRO A 225 -16.13 16.09 -21.09
CA PRO A 225 -15.24 17.25 -21.12
C PRO A 225 -15.14 17.92 -19.75
N MET A 226 -14.01 18.62 -19.54
CA MET A 226 -13.85 19.50 -18.39
C MET A 226 -14.63 20.79 -18.64
N VAL A 227 -15.71 20.99 -17.88
CA VAL A 227 -16.52 22.21 -17.97
C VAL A 227 -15.90 23.28 -17.08
N PRO A 228 -15.57 24.46 -17.62
CA PRO A 228 -15.02 25.56 -16.84
C PRO A 228 -16.02 26.06 -15.80
N GLY A 229 -15.49 26.60 -14.71
CA GLY A 229 -16.29 27.27 -13.70
C GLY A 229 -16.81 28.61 -14.16
N LEU A 230 -17.77 29.14 -13.41
CA LEU A 230 -18.41 30.42 -13.71
C LEU A 230 -17.44 31.61 -13.68
N THR A 231 -16.29 31.46 -13.04
CA THR A 231 -15.21 32.46 -13.01
C THR A 231 -14.16 32.29 -14.12
N GLY A 232 -14.31 31.30 -15.03
CA GLY A 232 -13.38 31.05 -16.14
C GLY A 232 -12.16 30.16 -15.80
N SER A 233 -12.18 29.47 -14.67
CA SER A 233 -11.18 28.46 -14.29
C SER A 233 -11.86 27.19 -13.74
N LYS A 234 -11.13 26.08 -13.54
CA LYS A 234 -11.71 24.81 -13.03
C LYS A 234 -12.40 25.08 -11.68
N MET A 235 -13.70 24.73 -11.55
CA MET A 235 -14.40 24.85 -10.27
C MET A 235 -13.68 24.03 -9.20
N SER A 236 -13.13 24.72 -8.20
CA SER A 236 -12.41 24.13 -7.09
C SER A 236 -13.29 24.15 -5.85
N SER A 237 -13.31 23.05 -5.10
CA SER A 237 -13.99 23.01 -3.80
C SER A 237 -13.35 23.94 -2.76
N SER A 238 -12.15 24.47 -3.02
CA SER A 238 -11.30 25.20 -2.08
C SER A 238 -11.53 26.72 -2.03
N GLU A 239 -12.31 27.30 -2.95
CA GLU A 239 -12.67 28.72 -2.95
C GLU A 239 -14.19 28.84 -2.83
N GLU A 240 -14.69 29.47 -1.77
CA GLU A 240 -16.14 29.52 -1.49
C GLU A 240 -16.90 30.43 -2.47
N ASP A 241 -16.27 31.49 -2.95
CA ASP A 241 -16.88 32.47 -3.84
C ASP A 241 -16.89 32.06 -5.31
N SER A 242 -16.07 31.08 -5.71
CA SER A 242 -15.96 30.63 -7.11
C SER A 242 -16.91 29.48 -7.48
N LYS A 243 -17.73 29.00 -6.52
CA LYS A 243 -18.65 27.87 -6.71
C LYS A 243 -20.07 28.18 -6.23
N ILE A 244 -21.07 27.66 -6.95
CA ILE A 244 -22.48 27.65 -6.50
C ILE A 244 -22.75 26.28 -5.87
N ASP A 245 -23.01 26.27 -4.56
CA ASP A 245 -23.42 25.06 -3.85
C ASP A 245 -24.82 24.64 -4.35
N VAL A 246 -25.06 23.33 -4.46
CA VAL A 246 -26.37 22.82 -4.91
C VAL A 246 -27.51 23.14 -3.94
N LEU A 247 -27.19 23.52 -2.70
CA LEU A 247 -28.15 23.98 -1.70
C LEU A 247 -28.05 25.49 -1.40
N ASP A 248 -27.39 26.28 -2.26
CA ASP A 248 -27.38 27.74 -2.12
C ASP A 248 -28.79 28.33 -2.28
N GLU A 249 -29.09 29.38 -1.51
CA GLU A 249 -30.34 30.14 -1.61
C GLU A 249 -30.41 30.91 -2.94
N PRO A 250 -31.62 31.19 -3.48
CA PRO A 250 -31.78 31.87 -4.77
C PRO A 250 -31.01 33.20 -4.89
N ALA A 251 -30.94 33.97 -3.81
CA ALA A 251 -30.20 35.23 -3.78
C ALA A 251 -28.68 35.01 -3.98
N ALA A 252 -28.12 33.98 -3.35
CA ALA A 252 -26.70 33.64 -3.47
C ALA A 252 -26.37 33.11 -4.88
N VAL A 253 -27.24 32.28 -5.45
CA VAL A 253 -27.11 31.79 -6.84
C VAL A 253 -27.06 32.96 -7.82
N ARG A 254 -28.02 33.89 -7.74
CA ARG A 254 -28.08 35.08 -8.62
C ARG A 254 -26.84 35.96 -8.46
N ALA A 255 -26.40 36.21 -7.22
CA ALA A 255 -25.22 37.03 -6.96
C ALA A 255 -23.95 36.42 -7.58
N LYS A 256 -23.75 35.10 -7.42
CA LYS A 256 -22.58 34.39 -7.97
C LYS A 256 -22.58 34.36 -9.49
N ILE A 257 -23.74 34.20 -10.14
CA ILE A 257 -23.85 34.25 -11.61
C ILE A 257 -23.67 35.66 -12.14
N ALA A 258 -24.17 36.68 -11.44
CA ALA A 258 -23.94 38.07 -11.82
C ALA A 258 -22.44 38.40 -11.86
N GLY A 259 -21.68 37.92 -10.86
CA GLY A 259 -20.23 38.04 -10.78
C GLY A 259 -19.42 37.14 -11.71
N ALA A 260 -20.06 36.23 -12.46
CA ALA A 260 -19.38 35.32 -13.39
C ALA A 260 -18.71 36.06 -14.56
N SER A 261 -17.58 35.57 -15.03
CA SER A 261 -16.93 36.09 -16.23
C SER A 261 -17.65 35.55 -17.48
N CYS A 262 -18.04 36.43 -18.41
CA CYS A 262 -18.79 36.04 -19.62
C CYS A 262 -18.25 36.73 -20.90
N PRO A 263 -16.95 36.62 -21.22
CA PRO A 263 -16.36 37.27 -22.39
C PRO A 263 -16.94 36.72 -23.71
N ARG A 264 -17.05 37.58 -24.72
CA ARG A 264 -17.56 37.24 -26.07
C ARG A 264 -16.52 36.59 -26.99
N ASP A 265 -15.25 36.84 -26.72
CA ASP A 265 -14.10 36.59 -27.59
C ASP A 265 -13.18 35.47 -27.08
N GLN A 266 -13.50 34.86 -25.94
CA GLN A 266 -12.72 33.77 -25.35
C GLN A 266 -13.48 32.44 -25.41
N SER A 267 -12.74 31.37 -25.68
CA SER A 267 -13.26 30.00 -25.62
C SER A 267 -13.58 29.55 -24.19
N ASP A 268 -13.02 30.22 -23.17
CA ASP A 268 -13.18 29.88 -21.75
C ASP A 268 -14.30 30.69 -21.08
N ASN A 269 -15.51 30.56 -21.62
CA ASN A 269 -16.71 31.21 -21.08
C ASN A 269 -17.55 30.19 -20.29
N GLY A 270 -17.45 30.26 -18.96
CA GLY A 270 -18.18 29.39 -18.04
C GLY A 270 -19.69 29.43 -18.21
N VAL A 271 -20.27 30.61 -18.47
CA VAL A 271 -21.71 30.77 -18.69
C VAL A 271 -22.14 30.00 -19.95
N LEU A 272 -21.48 30.22 -21.09
CA LEU A 272 -21.76 29.49 -22.34
C LEU A 272 -21.52 27.98 -22.20
N ALA A 273 -20.49 27.57 -21.47
CA ALA A 273 -20.23 26.16 -21.22
C ALA A 273 -21.37 25.50 -20.43
N PHE A 274 -21.95 26.20 -19.44
CA PHE A 274 -23.15 25.73 -18.75
C PHE A 274 -24.37 25.63 -19.67
N PHE A 275 -24.54 26.55 -20.61
CA PHE A 275 -25.58 26.41 -21.64
C PHE A 275 -25.37 25.11 -22.44
N ASN A 276 -24.16 24.89 -22.98
CA ASN A 276 -23.86 23.75 -23.84
C ASN A 276 -23.96 22.40 -23.12
N TYR A 277 -23.38 22.28 -21.92
CA TYR A 277 -23.20 20.98 -21.26
C TYR A 277 -24.25 20.68 -20.19
N VAL A 278 -25.04 21.68 -19.76
CA VAL A 278 -26.07 21.49 -18.72
C VAL A 278 -27.45 21.89 -19.23
N LEU A 279 -27.65 23.16 -19.62
CA LEU A 279 -28.97 23.68 -19.92
C LEU A 279 -29.59 23.07 -21.19
N PHE A 280 -28.91 23.14 -22.34
CA PHE A 280 -29.39 22.52 -23.59
C PHE A 280 -29.62 21.02 -23.43
N PRO A 281 -28.71 20.22 -22.85
CA PRO A 281 -28.93 18.80 -22.65
C PRO A 281 -30.14 18.46 -21.75
N ILE A 282 -30.49 19.33 -20.79
CA ILE A 282 -31.63 19.11 -19.88
C ILE A 282 -32.96 19.50 -20.54
N VAL A 283 -32.98 20.62 -21.28
CA VAL A 283 -34.21 21.15 -21.89
C VAL A 283 -34.53 20.48 -23.24
N SER A 284 -33.52 20.01 -23.98
CA SER A 284 -33.71 19.34 -25.28
C SER A 284 -34.65 18.13 -25.15
N PRO A 285 -35.65 17.98 -26.05
CA PRO A 285 -35.78 18.64 -27.36
C PRO A 285 -36.51 20.01 -27.37
N ASP A 286 -36.90 20.56 -26.22
CA ASP A 286 -37.62 21.82 -26.16
C ASP A 286 -36.72 23.03 -26.47
N GLU A 287 -37.30 24.09 -27.02
CA GLU A 287 -36.60 25.34 -27.34
C GLU A 287 -36.31 26.15 -26.07
N ILE A 288 -35.11 26.76 -26.02
CA ILE A 288 -34.75 27.69 -24.94
C ILE A 288 -35.07 29.12 -25.38
N VAL A 289 -35.80 29.84 -24.53
CA VAL A 289 -36.07 31.26 -24.73
C VAL A 289 -35.09 32.10 -23.93
N VAL A 290 -34.31 32.95 -24.61
CA VAL A 290 -33.41 33.96 -24.02
C VAL A 290 -33.74 35.32 -24.62
N ALA A 291 -34.05 36.32 -23.78
CA ALA A 291 -34.44 37.67 -24.23
C ALA A 291 -35.51 37.67 -25.35
N ASN A 292 -36.56 36.86 -25.18
CA ASN A 292 -37.65 36.64 -26.14
C ASN A 292 -37.26 36.03 -27.49
N LYS A 293 -36.05 35.48 -27.63
CA LYS A 293 -35.59 34.74 -28.81
C LYS A 293 -35.50 33.25 -28.48
N LYS A 294 -35.91 32.42 -29.44
CA LYS A 294 -35.94 30.96 -29.33
C LYS A 294 -34.68 30.37 -29.95
N PHE A 295 -34.10 29.39 -29.26
CA PHE A 295 -32.92 28.66 -29.70
C PHE A 295 -33.18 27.15 -29.54
N ASP A 296 -32.98 26.41 -30.62
CA ASP A 296 -33.12 24.96 -30.72
C ASP A 296 -31.80 24.22 -30.48
N ASP A 297 -30.67 24.85 -30.83
CA ASP A 297 -29.33 24.32 -30.60
C ASP A 297 -28.35 25.34 -30.01
N PHE A 298 -27.27 24.83 -29.40
CA PHE A 298 -26.23 25.67 -28.78
C PHE A 298 -25.48 26.55 -29.78
N ALA A 299 -25.26 26.09 -31.02
CA ALA A 299 -24.52 26.85 -32.01
C ALA A 299 -25.27 28.12 -32.44
N SER A 300 -26.60 28.05 -32.55
CA SER A 300 -27.45 29.20 -32.84
C SER A 300 -27.40 30.25 -31.72
N LEU A 301 -27.43 29.81 -30.45
CA LEU A 301 -27.31 30.68 -29.27
C LEU A 301 -25.91 31.31 -29.17
N GLN A 302 -24.86 30.49 -29.38
CA GLN A 302 -23.48 30.96 -29.37
C GLN A 302 -23.26 32.03 -30.44
N LYS A 303 -23.75 31.79 -31.67
CA LYS A 303 -23.68 32.75 -32.76
C LYS A 303 -24.40 34.05 -32.42
N ALA A 304 -25.62 33.98 -31.87
CA ALA A 304 -26.35 35.18 -31.46
C ALA A 304 -25.61 35.98 -30.36
N PHE A 305 -24.90 35.31 -29.46
CA PHE A 305 -24.08 35.99 -28.46
C PHE A 305 -22.84 36.65 -29.08
N THR A 306 -22.11 35.93 -29.94
CA THR A 306 -20.92 36.45 -30.64
C THR A 306 -21.25 37.61 -31.58
N ASP A 307 -22.38 37.54 -32.29
CA ASP A 307 -22.86 38.60 -33.18
C ASP A 307 -23.43 39.82 -32.42
N GLY A 308 -23.43 39.78 -31.09
CA GLY A 308 -23.89 40.85 -30.21
C GLY A 308 -25.41 40.99 -30.09
N VAL A 309 -26.16 40.01 -30.63
CA VAL A 309 -27.62 39.92 -30.62
C VAL A 309 -28.18 39.57 -29.23
N LEU A 310 -27.37 38.92 -28.39
CA LEU A 310 -27.60 38.69 -26.96
C LEU A 310 -26.53 39.41 -26.12
N SER A 311 -26.93 40.01 -24.99
CA SER A 311 -26.02 40.58 -24.01
C SER A 311 -25.56 39.54 -22.98
N GLU A 312 -24.49 39.86 -22.24
CA GLU A 312 -24.05 39.03 -21.10
C GLU A 312 -25.13 38.94 -20.01
N GLY A 313 -25.87 40.04 -19.79
CA GLY A 313 -26.97 40.10 -18.84
C GLY A 313 -28.07 39.11 -19.20
N ASP A 314 -28.46 39.04 -20.48
CA ASP A 314 -29.50 38.14 -20.96
C ASP A 314 -29.15 36.66 -20.70
N LEU A 315 -27.90 36.27 -20.95
CA LEU A 315 -27.42 34.91 -20.70
C LEU A 315 -27.39 34.59 -19.20
N LYS A 316 -26.85 35.52 -18.39
CA LYS A 316 -26.72 35.36 -16.93
C LYS A 316 -28.09 35.31 -16.25
N GLU A 317 -29.04 36.13 -16.68
CA GLU A 317 -30.41 36.13 -16.17
C GLU A 317 -31.09 34.80 -16.45
N LYS A 318 -31.07 34.33 -17.71
CA LYS A 318 -31.68 33.05 -18.06
C LYS A 318 -31.03 31.87 -17.34
N LEU A 319 -29.71 31.85 -17.24
CA LEU A 319 -28.99 30.80 -16.50
C LEU A 319 -29.35 30.83 -15.01
N SER A 320 -29.49 32.02 -14.42
CA SER A 320 -29.89 32.19 -13.03
C SER A 320 -31.29 31.65 -12.78
N ASP A 321 -32.27 31.99 -13.63
CA ASP A 321 -33.64 31.50 -13.49
C ASP A 321 -33.70 29.98 -13.58
N PHE A 322 -33.02 29.41 -14.58
CA PHE A 322 -32.93 27.96 -14.76
C PHE A 322 -32.31 27.26 -13.54
N LEU A 323 -31.17 27.76 -13.04
CA LEU A 323 -30.50 27.15 -11.88
C LEU A 323 -31.32 27.34 -10.60
N VAL A 324 -31.97 28.48 -10.39
CA VAL A 324 -32.83 28.69 -9.22
C VAL A 324 -34.00 27.71 -9.21
N GLU A 325 -34.68 27.52 -10.35
CA GLU A 325 -35.79 26.57 -10.49
C GLU A 325 -35.33 25.12 -10.27
N LEU A 326 -34.23 24.72 -10.90
CA LEU A 326 -33.69 23.37 -10.76
C LEU A 326 -33.23 23.09 -9.32
N LEU A 327 -32.48 24.02 -8.72
CA LEU A 327 -32.00 23.85 -7.35
C LEU A 327 -33.12 23.95 -6.31
N GLU A 328 -34.26 24.56 -6.61
CA GLU A 328 -35.44 24.53 -5.74
C GLU A 328 -36.00 23.10 -5.60
N LYS A 329 -36.06 22.35 -6.71
CA LYS A 329 -36.42 20.92 -6.69
C LYS A 329 -35.42 20.10 -5.87
N VAL A 330 -34.15 20.49 -5.83
CA VAL A 330 -33.10 19.81 -5.04
C VAL A 330 -33.22 20.18 -3.56
N ARG A 331 -33.33 21.47 -3.23
CA ARG A 331 -33.48 21.98 -1.86
C ARG A 331 -34.68 21.35 -1.16
N SER A 332 -35.85 21.38 -1.81
CA SER A 332 -37.08 20.78 -1.26
C SER A 332 -36.95 19.28 -0.95
N ARG A 333 -36.22 18.51 -1.78
CA ARG A 333 -35.95 17.08 -1.53
C ARG A 333 -34.90 16.84 -0.44
N CYS A 334 -34.00 17.79 -0.25
CA CYS A 334 -32.93 17.76 0.75
C CYS A 334 -33.34 18.41 2.09
N ASP A 335 -34.52 19.01 2.19
CA ASP A 335 -35.00 19.63 3.42
C ASP A 335 -35.52 18.58 4.42
N ASN A 336 -34.57 17.89 5.06
CA ASN A 336 -34.84 16.94 6.12
C ASN A 336 -33.71 16.92 7.16
N ASP A 337 -34.02 16.44 8.36
CA ASP A 337 -33.09 16.46 9.49
C ASP A 337 -31.82 15.63 9.23
N ALA A 338 -31.91 14.55 8.46
CA ALA A 338 -30.77 13.69 8.15
C ALA A 338 -29.73 14.44 7.30
N VAL A 339 -30.17 15.18 6.28
CA VAL A 339 -29.28 15.99 5.44
C VAL A 339 -28.67 17.15 6.22
N ARG A 340 -29.47 17.84 7.05
CA ARG A 340 -28.96 18.94 7.90
C ARG A 340 -27.89 18.45 8.88
N ALA A 341 -28.14 17.34 9.58
CA ALA A 341 -27.18 16.74 10.50
C ALA A 341 -25.91 16.24 9.79
N ALA A 342 -26.05 15.61 8.61
CA ALA A 342 -24.93 15.15 7.81
C ALA A 342 -24.07 16.32 7.31
N LYS A 343 -24.69 17.43 6.89
CA LYS A 343 -23.99 18.66 6.48
C LYS A 343 -23.24 19.29 7.65
N GLU A 344 -23.86 19.40 8.82
CA GLU A 344 -23.24 19.97 10.02
C GLU A 344 -22.03 19.14 10.46
N LYS A 345 -22.21 17.83 10.64
CA LYS A 345 -21.15 16.92 11.11
C LYS A 345 -20.07 16.63 10.06
N GLY A 346 -20.42 16.63 8.77
CA GLY A 346 -19.50 16.31 7.68
C GLY A 346 -18.60 17.49 7.26
N TYR A 347 -18.96 18.72 7.61
CA TYR A 347 -18.22 19.93 7.24
C TYR A 347 -17.87 20.82 8.43
N GLN A 348 -17.84 20.25 9.64
CA GLN A 348 -17.29 20.90 10.83
C GLN A 348 -15.75 21.01 10.75
N ASN A 349 -15.19 22.01 11.44
CA ASN A 349 -13.75 22.18 11.57
C ASN A 349 -13.20 21.12 12.53
N VAL A 350 -12.61 20.06 11.98
CA VAL A 350 -11.86 19.07 12.77
C VAL A 350 -10.45 19.60 12.96
N ILE A 351 -10.14 20.03 14.19
CA ILE A 351 -8.75 20.16 14.60
C ILE A 351 -8.25 18.72 14.69
N ASN A 352 -7.33 18.32 13.81
CA ASN A 352 -6.61 17.05 13.96
C ASN A 352 -5.87 17.13 15.30
N ALA A 353 -6.51 16.66 16.37
CA ALA A 353 -5.83 16.44 17.63
C ALA A 353 -4.72 15.45 17.30
N ALA A 354 -3.46 15.86 17.46
CA ALA A 354 -2.34 14.95 17.35
C ALA A 354 -2.69 13.71 18.19
N THR A 355 -2.86 12.58 17.51
CA THR A 355 -3.24 11.32 18.15
C THR A 355 -2.24 11.12 19.28
N LYS A 356 -2.68 11.22 20.54
CA LYS A 356 -1.77 11.14 21.68
C LYS A 356 -1.10 9.77 21.63
N THR A 357 0.19 9.77 21.38
CA THR A 357 1.01 8.57 21.38
C THR A 357 0.90 7.91 22.75
N GLU A 358 0.55 6.62 22.81
CA GLU A 358 0.74 5.82 24.01
C GLU A 358 2.21 5.44 24.16
N VAL A 359 3.10 6.44 24.27
CA VAL A 359 4.43 6.18 24.84
C VAL A 359 4.18 6.00 26.34
N PRO A 360 4.57 4.86 26.93
CA PRO A 360 4.37 4.64 28.35
C PRO A 360 5.10 5.76 29.12
N PRO A 361 4.50 6.29 30.20
CA PRO A 361 5.13 7.36 30.95
C PRO A 361 6.53 6.90 31.45
N PRO A 362 7.51 7.81 31.56
CA PRO A 362 8.86 7.44 31.97
C PRO A 362 8.82 6.69 33.30
N VAL A 363 9.41 5.49 33.34
CA VAL A 363 9.42 4.65 34.54
C VAL A 363 10.79 4.69 35.21
N SER A 364 10.81 5.04 36.50
CA SER A 364 11.99 4.90 37.35
C SER A 364 12.19 3.44 37.74
N LEU A 365 13.35 2.88 37.44
CA LEU A 365 13.71 1.49 37.74
C LEU A 365 14.54 1.43 39.03
N THR A 366 14.46 0.30 39.75
CA THR A 366 15.38 -0.02 40.85
C THR A 366 16.75 -0.42 40.31
N GLU A 367 17.79 -0.44 41.14
CA GLU A 367 19.13 -0.90 40.71
C GLU A 367 19.15 -2.34 40.17
N GLU A 368 18.34 -3.24 40.74
CA GLU A 368 18.20 -4.62 40.24
C GLU A 368 17.53 -4.68 38.86
N MET A 369 16.53 -3.83 38.64
CA MET A 369 15.87 -3.69 37.34
C MET A 369 16.81 -3.07 36.30
N GLU A 370 17.61 -2.09 36.67
CA GLU A 370 18.66 -1.54 35.80
C GLU A 370 19.73 -2.58 35.46
N ALA A 371 20.11 -3.44 36.42
CA ALA A 371 21.01 -4.56 36.16
C ALA A 371 20.38 -5.57 35.19
N THR A 372 19.08 -5.84 35.32
CA THR A 372 18.33 -6.70 34.38
C THR A 372 18.31 -6.10 32.97
N LEU A 373 18.04 -4.79 32.87
CA LEU A 373 18.07 -4.07 31.59
C LEU A 373 19.44 -4.17 30.91
N ARG A 374 20.54 -3.98 31.67
CA ARG A 374 21.90 -4.14 31.15
C ARG A 374 22.19 -5.55 30.67
N LYS A 375 21.65 -6.58 31.34
CA LYS A 375 21.77 -7.98 30.88
C LYS A 375 21.02 -8.23 29.58
N ILE A 376 19.84 -7.60 29.39
CA ILE A 376 19.05 -7.72 28.15
C ILE A 376 19.78 -7.04 27.00
N LEU A 377 20.24 -5.81 27.18
CA LEU A 377 20.90 -5.04 26.13
C LEU A 377 22.31 -5.57 25.84
N GLY A 378 23.12 -5.83 26.86
CA GLY A 378 24.53 -6.16 26.67
C GLY A 378 25.28 -5.00 26.01
N GLU A 379 25.91 -5.27 24.86
CA GLU A 379 26.59 -4.26 24.02
C GLU A 379 25.66 -3.71 22.91
N ASP A 380 24.43 -4.21 22.80
CA ASP A 380 23.52 -3.87 21.70
C ASP A 380 22.80 -2.53 21.92
N GLU A 381 22.58 -1.80 20.83
CA GLU A 381 21.89 -0.50 20.85
C GLU A 381 20.36 -0.66 20.85
N ALA A 382 19.66 0.26 21.53
CA ALA A 382 18.20 0.35 21.52
C ALA A 382 17.72 1.57 20.72
N VAL A 383 16.84 1.37 19.74
CA VAL A 383 16.31 2.42 18.85
C VAL A 383 14.77 2.35 18.79
N PRO A 384 14.03 3.48 18.77
CA PRO A 384 14.45 4.88 18.91
C PRO A 384 14.70 5.30 20.37
N GLY A 385 14.40 4.40 21.31
CA GLY A 385 14.64 4.56 22.73
C GLY A 385 14.29 3.28 23.50
N CYS A 386 14.50 3.31 24.82
CA CYS A 386 14.38 2.14 25.68
C CYS A 386 13.09 2.11 26.53
N GLU A 387 12.19 3.08 26.37
CA GLU A 387 11.06 3.27 27.29
C GLU A 387 10.11 2.08 27.37
N THR A 388 9.76 1.47 26.23
CA THR A 388 8.90 0.27 26.20
C THR A 388 9.57 -0.90 26.92
N LEU A 389 10.88 -1.11 26.68
CA LEU A 389 11.63 -2.15 27.37
C LEU A 389 11.76 -1.88 28.88
N ARG A 390 11.97 -0.61 29.28
CA ARG A 390 12.01 -0.21 30.69
C ARG A 390 10.66 -0.47 31.37
N ALA A 391 9.55 -0.11 30.72
CA ALA A 391 8.22 -0.39 31.22
C ALA A 391 7.96 -1.91 31.37
N ALA A 392 8.43 -2.73 30.43
CA ALA A 392 8.32 -4.18 30.51
C ALA A 392 9.15 -4.77 31.67
N VAL A 393 10.39 -4.30 31.87
CA VAL A 393 11.23 -4.69 33.03
C VAL A 393 10.57 -4.30 34.35
N ALA A 394 10.00 -3.09 34.43
CA ALA A 394 9.27 -2.63 35.61
C ALA A 394 8.02 -3.48 35.92
N ALA A 395 7.35 -3.98 34.88
CA ALA A 395 6.15 -4.82 35.03
C ALA A 395 6.44 -6.23 35.56
N GLN A 396 7.71 -6.67 35.56
CA GLN A 396 8.15 -8.00 36.03
C GLN A 396 7.37 -9.18 35.42
N LYS A 397 6.96 -9.04 34.15
CA LYS A 397 6.32 -10.10 33.37
C LYS A 397 7.33 -10.74 32.43
N PRO A 398 7.06 -11.96 31.91
CA PRO A 398 7.86 -12.52 30.82
C PRO A 398 7.99 -11.53 29.67
N LEU A 399 9.23 -11.29 29.24
CA LEU A 399 9.54 -10.32 28.20
C LEU A 399 9.06 -10.82 26.84
N LYS A 400 8.16 -10.08 26.20
CA LYS A 400 7.68 -10.43 24.86
C LYS A 400 8.65 -9.94 23.81
N VAL A 401 9.34 -10.89 23.19
CA VAL A 401 10.36 -10.60 22.17
C VAL A 401 9.78 -10.91 20.79
N LEU A 402 9.93 -10.02 19.83
CA LEU A 402 9.57 -10.28 18.43
C LEU A 402 10.82 -10.30 17.55
N PHE A 403 10.91 -11.30 16.68
CA PHE A 403 11.85 -11.31 15.56
C PHE A 403 11.07 -11.56 14.28
N VAL A 404 11.10 -10.60 13.35
CA VAL A 404 10.41 -10.72 12.06
C VAL A 404 11.36 -11.25 11.00
N VAL A 405 10.91 -12.28 10.28
CA VAL A 405 11.68 -12.96 9.23
C VAL A 405 10.92 -12.89 7.91
N HIS A 406 11.57 -12.32 6.90
CA HIS A 406 11.06 -12.22 5.53
C HIS A 406 11.78 -13.24 4.65
N GLY A 407 11.06 -14.26 4.19
CA GLY A 407 11.62 -15.37 3.43
C GLY A 407 11.93 -15.00 1.99
N ARG A 408 13.03 -14.27 1.74
CA ARG A 408 13.36 -13.74 0.40
C ARG A 408 14.13 -14.70 -0.48
N GLY A 409 14.86 -15.63 0.10
CA GLY A 409 15.66 -16.62 -0.62
C GLY A 409 15.92 -17.85 0.25
N ASN A 410 17.11 -18.44 0.17
CA ASN A 410 17.45 -19.56 1.03
C ASN A 410 17.65 -19.08 2.48
N PHE A 411 17.26 -19.94 3.41
CA PHE A 411 17.64 -19.74 4.82
C PHE A 411 19.17 -19.80 4.95
N HIS A 412 19.72 -18.99 5.85
CA HIS A 412 21.15 -18.93 6.09
C HIS A 412 21.47 -18.58 7.55
N LEU A 413 22.72 -18.77 7.97
CA LEU A 413 23.17 -18.56 9.36
C LEU A 413 22.83 -17.17 9.91
N GLY A 414 22.79 -16.14 9.06
CA GLY A 414 22.38 -14.78 9.46
C GLY A 414 21.04 -14.66 10.21
N PHE A 415 20.09 -15.59 10.02
CA PHE A 415 18.82 -15.58 10.77
C PHE A 415 18.94 -16.15 12.19
N VAL A 416 20.06 -16.78 12.53
CA VAL A 416 20.28 -17.44 13.83
C VAL A 416 20.68 -16.45 14.92
N GLY A 417 21.20 -15.27 14.57
CA GLY A 417 21.64 -14.24 15.53
C GLY A 417 20.56 -13.82 16.53
N ALA A 418 19.31 -13.63 16.07
CA ALA A 418 18.20 -13.30 16.96
C ALA A 418 17.83 -14.44 17.92
N LEU A 419 17.90 -15.69 17.47
CA LEU A 419 17.69 -16.86 18.33
C LEU A 419 18.77 -16.95 19.42
N LEU A 420 20.03 -16.69 19.06
CA LEU A 420 21.14 -16.64 20.03
C LEU A 420 20.94 -15.51 21.04
N LYS A 421 20.45 -14.33 20.62
CA LYS A 421 20.10 -13.25 21.55
C LYS A 421 18.98 -13.66 22.51
N ILE A 422 17.92 -14.29 22.01
CA ILE A 422 16.83 -14.82 22.87
C ILE A 422 17.41 -15.81 23.89
N LYS A 423 18.26 -16.73 23.44
CA LYS A 423 18.92 -17.71 24.31
C LYS A 423 19.79 -17.05 25.38
N GLN A 424 20.55 -16.01 25.03
CA GLN A 424 21.34 -15.24 26.00
C GLN A 424 20.46 -14.62 27.09
N ILE A 425 19.31 -14.03 26.72
CA ILE A 425 18.37 -13.43 27.68
C ILE A 425 17.80 -14.51 28.61
N VAL A 426 17.39 -15.66 28.06
CA VAL A 426 16.89 -16.80 28.85
C VAL A 426 17.95 -17.32 29.83
N ASN A 427 19.19 -17.49 29.36
CA ASN A 427 20.31 -17.96 30.19
C ASN A 427 20.69 -16.94 31.28
N ALA A 428 20.37 -15.66 31.11
CA ALA A 428 20.53 -14.63 32.14
C ALA A 428 19.47 -14.71 33.26
N GLY A 429 18.56 -15.70 33.21
CA GLY A 429 17.50 -15.93 34.18
C GLY A 429 16.25 -15.05 33.95
N ILE A 430 16.12 -14.47 32.77
CA ILE A 430 15.02 -13.55 32.44
C ILE A 430 13.95 -14.36 31.68
N PRO A 431 12.70 -14.45 32.19
CA PRO A 431 11.63 -15.16 31.48
C PRO A 431 11.30 -14.46 30.15
N VAL A 432 11.18 -15.22 29.07
CA VAL A 432 10.93 -14.70 27.70
C VAL A 432 9.77 -15.44 27.05
N GLU A 433 8.91 -14.67 26.37
CA GLU A 433 7.91 -15.16 25.43
C GLU A 433 8.23 -14.62 24.03
N ALA A 434 9.09 -15.31 23.29
CA ALA A 434 9.53 -14.92 21.96
C ALA A 434 8.56 -15.38 20.86
N THR A 435 8.26 -14.49 19.92
CA THR A 435 7.53 -14.79 18.68
C THR A 435 8.47 -14.59 17.50
N LEU A 436 8.77 -15.68 16.79
CA LEU A 436 9.49 -15.68 15.53
C LEU A 436 8.45 -15.60 14.41
N LEU A 437 8.23 -14.38 13.89
CA LEU A 437 7.17 -14.09 12.94
C LEU A 437 7.69 -14.21 11.51
N VAL A 438 7.16 -15.16 10.74
CA VAL A 438 7.47 -15.28 9.31
C VAL A 438 6.44 -14.47 8.51
N SER A 439 6.89 -13.42 7.81
CA SER A 439 6.02 -12.52 7.07
C SER A 439 6.06 -12.81 5.56
N PRO A 440 5.04 -13.50 5.00
CA PRO A 440 5.03 -13.83 3.59
C PRO A 440 4.79 -12.62 2.69
N ILE A 441 3.94 -11.67 3.12
CA ILE A 441 3.59 -10.49 2.33
C ILE A 441 4.79 -9.55 2.22
N GLU A 442 5.54 -9.31 3.29
CA GLU A 442 6.78 -8.53 3.21
C GLU A 442 7.78 -9.17 2.24
N ALA A 443 7.88 -10.50 2.24
CA ALA A 443 8.75 -11.20 1.29
C ALA A 443 8.28 -11.04 -0.17
N PHE A 444 6.97 -11.03 -0.42
CA PHE A 444 6.40 -10.76 -1.74
C PHE A 444 6.63 -9.30 -2.19
N LEU A 445 6.49 -8.35 -1.27
CA LEU A 445 6.59 -6.92 -1.55
C LEU A 445 8.02 -6.43 -1.79
N ASP A 446 9.04 -7.19 -1.37
CA ASP A 446 10.45 -6.85 -1.61
C ASP A 446 10.88 -7.18 -3.05
N ASN A 447 10.35 -6.39 -4.00
CA ASN A 447 10.77 -6.28 -5.40
C ASN A 447 10.94 -7.62 -6.14
N GLU A 448 9.84 -8.39 -6.23
CA GLU A 448 9.75 -9.64 -7.02
C GLU A 448 10.69 -10.78 -6.56
N LYS A 449 11.35 -10.67 -5.40
CA LYS A 449 12.18 -11.77 -4.85
C LYS A 449 11.37 -13.05 -4.61
N VAL A 450 10.07 -12.90 -4.34
CA VAL A 450 9.13 -13.99 -4.14
C VAL A 450 7.87 -13.74 -4.96
N SER A 451 7.42 -14.73 -5.73
CA SER A 451 6.17 -14.63 -6.47
C SER A 451 4.96 -14.83 -5.54
N TRP A 452 3.79 -14.32 -5.96
CA TRP A 452 2.54 -14.49 -5.22
C TRP A 452 2.18 -15.96 -4.94
N ALA A 453 2.56 -16.87 -5.83
CA ALA A 453 2.31 -18.30 -5.64
C ALA A 453 3.32 -18.96 -4.68
N ALA A 454 4.54 -18.41 -4.58
CA ALA A 454 5.61 -18.98 -3.77
C ALA A 454 5.70 -18.40 -2.35
N GLN A 455 5.08 -17.25 -2.07
CA GLN A 455 5.17 -16.59 -0.75
C GLN A 455 4.74 -17.49 0.41
N GLN A 456 3.61 -18.22 0.27
CA GLN A 456 3.10 -19.03 1.37
C GLN A 456 3.93 -20.31 1.55
N PRO A 457 4.21 -21.10 0.49
CA PRO A 457 5.13 -22.24 0.61
C PRO A 457 6.50 -21.85 1.19
N ARG A 458 7.02 -20.68 0.80
CA ARG A 458 8.30 -20.18 1.32
C ARG A 458 8.20 -19.79 2.80
N ALA A 459 7.10 -19.19 3.24
CA ALA A 459 6.89 -18.92 4.66
C ALA A 459 6.79 -20.22 5.49
N VAL A 460 6.14 -21.27 4.97
CA VAL A 460 6.10 -22.58 5.65
C VAL A 460 7.51 -23.18 5.75
N TYR A 461 8.32 -23.10 4.69
CA TYR A 461 9.73 -23.52 4.73
C TYR A 461 10.53 -22.78 5.80
N TYR A 462 10.42 -21.45 5.85
CA TYR A 462 11.10 -20.65 6.87
C TYR A 462 10.60 -20.97 8.29
N ALA A 463 9.30 -21.20 8.47
CA ALA A 463 8.74 -21.56 9.76
C ALA A 463 9.30 -22.90 10.27
N GLU A 464 9.39 -23.90 9.39
CA GLU A 464 9.99 -25.20 9.72
C GLU A 464 11.50 -25.09 10.03
N MET A 465 12.24 -24.28 9.28
CA MET A 465 13.66 -24.02 9.57
C MET A 465 13.83 -23.40 10.97
N LEU A 466 13.03 -22.38 11.28
CA LEU A 466 13.07 -21.72 12.59
C LEU A 466 12.68 -22.69 13.71
N ARG A 467 11.68 -23.57 13.50
CA ARG A 467 11.30 -24.59 14.50
C ARG A 467 12.45 -25.57 14.80
N SER A 468 13.14 -26.04 13.76
CA SER A 468 14.33 -26.89 13.95
C SER A 468 15.42 -26.15 14.73
N PHE A 469 15.69 -24.87 14.43
CA PHE A 469 16.66 -24.08 15.22
C PHE A 469 16.21 -23.80 16.65
N VAL A 470 14.92 -23.55 16.89
CA VAL A 470 14.36 -23.39 18.24
C VAL A 470 14.62 -24.64 19.07
N LYS A 471 14.40 -25.83 18.48
CA LYS A 471 14.70 -27.12 19.11
C LYS A 471 16.19 -27.30 19.38
N THR A 472 17.04 -27.08 18.37
CA THR A 472 18.51 -27.21 18.51
C THR A 472 19.10 -26.30 19.57
N LEU A 473 18.52 -25.11 19.76
CA LEU A 473 18.96 -24.15 20.77
C LEU A 473 18.24 -24.33 22.11
N GLY A 474 17.37 -25.33 22.27
CA GLY A 474 16.63 -25.58 23.51
C GLY A 474 15.72 -24.41 23.92
N LEU A 475 15.02 -23.82 22.96
CA LEU A 475 14.16 -22.65 23.12
C LEU A 475 12.66 -22.98 23.04
N GLU A 476 12.26 -24.25 23.01
CA GLU A 476 10.86 -24.65 22.79
C GLU A 476 9.88 -24.10 23.84
N SER A 477 10.35 -23.87 25.07
CA SER A 477 9.54 -23.28 26.15
C SER A 477 9.45 -21.76 26.09
N SER A 478 10.35 -21.11 25.35
CA SER A 478 10.54 -19.66 25.36
C SER A 478 10.25 -19.00 24.00
N ALA A 479 10.20 -19.76 22.90
CA ALA A 479 10.01 -19.23 21.55
C ALA A 479 8.97 -20.03 20.76
N LYS A 480 8.05 -19.30 20.11
CA LYS A 480 7.07 -19.86 19.16
C LYS A 480 7.29 -19.30 17.76
N VAL A 481 7.04 -20.12 16.74
CA VAL A 481 7.12 -19.73 15.33
C VAL A 481 5.72 -19.57 14.76
N VAL A 482 5.43 -18.39 14.21
CA VAL A 482 4.11 -18.02 13.70
C VAL A 482 4.27 -17.47 12.29
N ILE A 483 3.38 -17.84 11.36
CA ILE A 483 3.29 -17.19 10.05
C ILE A 483 2.29 -16.04 10.18
N ALA A 484 2.63 -14.85 9.69
CA ALA A 484 1.81 -13.65 9.87
C ALA A 484 0.37 -13.83 9.36
N SER A 485 0.17 -14.63 8.30
CA SER A 485 -1.15 -14.99 7.76
C SER A 485 -2.09 -15.65 8.76
N ASP A 486 -1.54 -16.23 9.82
CA ASP A 486 -2.26 -17.01 10.83
C ASP A 486 -2.54 -16.17 12.09
N LEU A 487 -2.09 -14.91 12.14
CA LEU A 487 -2.38 -14.00 13.24
C LEU A 487 -3.86 -13.58 13.23
N PRO A 488 -4.51 -13.53 14.40
CA PRO A 488 -5.84 -12.94 14.52
C PRO A 488 -5.83 -11.48 14.04
N GLY A 489 -6.82 -11.12 13.22
CA GLY A 489 -6.94 -9.77 12.64
C GLY A 489 -6.04 -9.50 11.44
N TYR A 490 -5.27 -10.48 10.96
CA TYR A 490 -4.48 -10.30 9.74
C TYR A 490 -5.36 -10.09 8.51
N PHE A 491 -5.24 -8.92 7.87
CA PHE A 491 -6.08 -8.46 6.76
C PHE A 491 -7.58 -8.37 7.10
N ASP A 492 -7.92 -8.15 8.37
CA ASP A 492 -9.25 -7.69 8.72
C ASP A 492 -9.46 -6.22 8.32
N ARG A 493 -10.69 -5.74 8.50
CA ARG A 493 -11.08 -4.37 8.14
C ARG A 493 -10.20 -3.31 8.79
N ASP A 494 -9.84 -3.48 10.06
CA ASP A 494 -9.10 -2.49 10.85
C ASP A 494 -7.61 -2.50 10.48
N TYR A 495 -7.05 -3.68 10.23
CA TYR A 495 -5.71 -3.85 9.69
C TYR A 495 -5.54 -3.11 8.36
N VAL A 496 -6.46 -3.34 7.42
CA VAL A 496 -6.38 -2.75 6.08
C VAL A 496 -6.66 -1.25 6.14
N LEU A 497 -7.54 -0.81 7.02
CA LEU A 497 -7.77 0.62 7.25
C LEU A 497 -6.50 1.31 7.77
N ASP A 498 -5.84 0.73 8.77
CA ASP A 498 -4.61 1.31 9.33
C ASP A 498 -3.45 1.28 8.34
N PHE A 499 -3.39 0.28 7.45
CA PHE A 499 -2.49 0.28 6.30
C PHE A 499 -2.66 1.55 5.44
N TYR A 500 -3.90 1.90 5.09
CA TYR A 500 -4.18 3.10 4.31
C TYR A 500 -3.90 4.40 5.08
N LYS A 501 -4.17 4.45 6.40
CA LYS A 501 -3.79 5.59 7.25
C LYS A 501 -2.28 5.78 7.27
N MET A 502 -1.52 4.70 7.46
CA MET A 502 -0.05 4.73 7.44
C MET A 502 0.49 5.19 6.08
N ALA A 503 -0.11 4.75 4.96
CA ALA A 503 0.25 5.25 3.63
C ALA A 503 0.01 6.76 3.46
N SER A 504 -0.94 7.34 4.19
CA SER A 504 -1.20 8.78 4.24
C SER A 504 -0.37 9.52 5.29
N ALA A 505 0.54 8.85 5.99
CA ALA A 505 1.41 9.44 7.02
C ALA A 505 2.89 9.54 6.62
N VAL A 506 3.26 8.90 5.51
CA VAL A 506 4.65 8.74 5.06
C VAL A 506 4.81 9.29 3.65
N THR A 507 5.92 9.96 3.39
CA THR A 507 6.26 10.43 2.04
C THR A 507 6.75 9.26 1.18
N ARG A 508 6.73 9.45 -0.14
CA ARG A 508 7.23 8.45 -1.10
C ARG A 508 8.72 8.13 -0.86
N ASP A 509 9.52 9.15 -0.54
CA ASP A 509 10.96 9.00 -0.32
C ASP A 509 11.25 8.27 1.00
N GLU A 510 10.56 8.63 2.08
CA GLU A 510 10.69 7.95 3.39
C GLU A 510 10.33 6.47 3.30
N ALA A 511 9.31 6.12 2.50
CA ALA A 511 8.87 4.75 2.33
C ALA A 511 9.79 3.91 1.43
N THR A 512 10.67 4.53 0.65
CA THR A 512 11.54 3.84 -0.31
C THR A 512 12.80 3.30 0.37
N ILE A 513 12.61 2.30 1.23
CA ILE A 513 13.70 1.59 1.91
C ILE A 513 14.19 0.40 1.07
N CYS A 514 13.28 -0.28 0.38
CA CYS A 514 13.65 -1.39 -0.52
C CYS A 514 14.04 -0.88 -1.91
N GLU A 515 15.23 -1.25 -2.39
CA GLU A 515 15.70 -0.93 -3.74
C GLU A 515 14.83 -1.59 -4.82
N GLY A 516 14.23 -0.80 -5.71
CA GLY A 516 13.51 -1.29 -6.88
C GLY A 516 12.65 -0.22 -7.55
N THR A 517 12.03 -0.59 -8.66
CA THR A 517 11.18 0.32 -9.47
C THR A 517 9.69 0.12 -9.24
N SER A 518 9.30 -1.02 -8.67
CA SER A 518 7.90 -1.35 -8.36
C SER A 518 7.39 -0.53 -7.18
N LEU A 519 6.07 -0.33 -7.10
CA LEU A 519 5.45 0.31 -5.95
C LEU A 519 5.47 -0.59 -4.70
N SER A 520 5.53 -1.92 -4.88
CA SER A 520 5.45 -2.89 -3.79
C SER A 520 6.52 -2.71 -2.71
N GLY A 521 7.76 -2.36 -3.09
CA GLY A 521 8.86 -2.16 -2.14
C GLY A 521 8.58 -1.05 -1.11
N SER A 522 7.84 -0.01 -1.50
CA SER A 522 7.44 1.08 -0.61
C SER A 522 6.37 0.69 0.42
N LEU A 523 5.77 -0.51 0.29
CA LEU A 523 4.73 -1.01 1.19
C LEU A 523 5.26 -1.93 2.29
N VAL A 524 6.54 -2.35 2.20
CA VAL A 524 7.19 -3.20 3.20
C VAL A 524 7.17 -2.55 4.58
N PRO A 525 7.55 -1.26 4.75
CA PRO A 525 7.59 -0.66 6.09
C PRO A 525 6.21 -0.57 6.77
N LEU A 526 5.14 -0.37 5.98
CA LEU A 526 3.77 -0.33 6.48
C LEU A 526 3.36 -1.71 7.00
N THR A 527 3.65 -2.76 6.23
CA THR A 527 3.34 -4.15 6.60
C THR A 527 4.12 -4.57 7.85
N TYR A 528 5.39 -4.20 7.93
CA TYR A 528 6.23 -4.42 9.10
C TYR A 528 5.65 -3.75 10.36
N ALA A 529 5.27 -2.47 10.29
CA ALA A 529 4.66 -1.76 11.41
C ALA A 529 3.33 -2.39 11.87
N LEU A 530 2.49 -2.82 10.92
CA LEU A 530 1.22 -3.49 11.24
C LEU A 530 1.43 -4.86 11.91
N ASN A 531 2.46 -5.60 11.50
CA ASN A 531 2.82 -6.86 12.16
C ASN A 531 3.18 -6.64 13.63
N LEU A 532 3.93 -5.58 13.94
CA LEU A 532 4.23 -5.20 15.33
C LEU A 532 2.95 -4.82 16.10
N ARG A 533 2.02 -4.07 15.48
CA ARG A 533 0.72 -3.74 16.08
C ARG A 533 -0.13 -4.97 16.41
N LEU A 534 -0.12 -6.00 15.57
CA LEU A 534 -0.85 -7.25 15.81
C LEU A 534 -0.21 -8.09 16.92
N VAL A 535 1.11 -8.22 16.92
CA VAL A 535 1.82 -9.07 17.89
C VAL A 535 1.91 -8.43 19.28
N ARG A 536 2.06 -7.09 19.34
CA ARG A 536 2.26 -6.30 20.57
C ARG A 536 3.43 -6.80 21.43
N PRO A 537 4.66 -6.82 20.89
CA PRO A 537 5.84 -7.18 21.66
C PRO A 537 6.22 -6.10 22.69
N ASP A 538 7.12 -6.42 23.61
CA ASP A 538 7.79 -5.42 24.44
C ASP A 538 9.08 -4.93 23.75
N VAL A 539 9.75 -5.83 23.03
CA VAL A 539 11.00 -5.56 22.32
C VAL A 539 11.07 -6.30 21.00
N VAL A 540 11.69 -5.67 20.00
CA VAL A 540 11.87 -6.23 18.66
C VAL A 540 13.36 -6.39 18.38
N LEU A 541 13.77 -7.56 17.92
CA LEU A 541 15.15 -7.82 17.52
C LEU A 541 15.32 -7.53 16.04
N ILE A 542 16.32 -6.72 15.68
CA ILE A 542 16.61 -6.35 14.29
C ILE A 542 18.10 -6.42 13.99
N GLY A 543 18.46 -6.53 12.72
CA GLY A 543 19.84 -6.28 12.29
C GLY A 543 20.13 -4.78 12.17
N ASP A 544 21.41 -4.43 12.14
CA ASP A 544 21.91 -3.06 11.93
C ASP A 544 21.32 -2.35 10.70
N ASP A 545 21.14 -3.06 9.59
CA ASP A 545 20.55 -2.52 8.35
C ASP A 545 19.05 -2.21 8.46
N ALA A 546 18.39 -2.71 9.50
CA ALA A 546 16.96 -2.52 9.70
C ALA A 546 16.63 -1.35 10.65
N VAL A 547 17.62 -0.58 11.10
CA VAL A 547 17.43 0.62 11.95
C VAL A 547 16.50 1.65 11.29
N VAL A 548 16.55 1.77 9.95
CA VAL A 548 15.65 2.67 9.20
C VAL A 548 14.18 2.24 9.35
N TYR A 549 13.91 0.94 9.38
CA TYR A 549 12.56 0.41 9.62
C TYR A 549 12.07 0.75 11.02
N ALA A 550 12.93 0.64 12.04
CA ALA A 550 12.56 0.96 13.43
C ALA A 550 12.07 2.40 13.58
N LYS A 551 12.82 3.37 13.03
CA LYS A 551 12.48 4.80 13.08
C LYS A 551 11.18 5.10 12.32
N LEU A 552 11.03 4.53 11.13
CA LEU A 552 9.81 4.74 10.35
C LEU A 552 8.59 4.09 11.03
N THR A 553 8.76 2.92 11.64
CA THR A 553 7.69 2.22 12.35
C THR A 553 7.18 3.03 13.54
N GLU A 554 8.05 3.68 14.29
CA GLU A 554 7.66 4.60 15.36
C GLU A 554 6.74 5.71 14.83
N LYS A 555 7.14 6.38 13.74
CA LYS A 555 6.32 7.42 13.08
C LYS A 555 4.95 6.88 12.66
N LEU A 556 4.92 5.73 11.99
CA LEU A 556 3.71 5.11 11.46
C LEU A 556 2.74 4.69 12.58
N LEU A 557 3.24 4.03 13.62
CA LEU A 557 2.43 3.61 14.77
C LEU A 557 1.91 4.81 15.55
N SER A 558 2.75 5.83 15.77
CA SER A 558 2.34 7.06 16.45
C SER A 558 1.22 7.78 15.71
N PHE A 559 1.29 7.84 14.38
CA PHE A 559 0.26 8.49 13.56
C PHE A 559 -1.12 7.87 13.77
N ILE A 560 -1.20 6.53 13.81
CA ILE A 560 -2.47 5.82 14.05
C ILE A 560 -2.85 5.71 15.54
N GLY A 561 -2.10 6.36 16.44
CA GLY A 561 -2.34 6.31 17.89
C GLY A 561 -2.03 4.95 18.52
N SER A 562 -1.15 4.16 17.90
CA SER A 562 -0.73 2.86 18.43
C SER A 562 0.51 3.00 19.31
N HIS A 563 0.68 2.04 20.22
CA HIS A 563 1.91 1.88 21.00
C HIS A 563 3.13 1.68 20.10
N THR A 564 4.26 2.26 20.50
CA THR A 564 5.56 2.15 19.82
C THR A 564 6.47 1.17 20.58
N TYR A 565 7.47 0.63 19.89
CA TYR A 565 8.27 -0.50 20.40
C TYR A 565 9.76 -0.21 20.36
N THR A 566 10.46 -0.61 21.42
CA THR A 566 11.93 -0.61 21.46
C THR A 566 12.46 -1.69 20.53
N HIS A 567 13.42 -1.33 19.68
CA HIS A 567 14.15 -2.27 18.84
C HIS A 567 15.59 -2.44 19.36
N ILE A 568 16.03 -3.68 19.56
CA ILE A 568 17.44 -4.01 19.88
C ILE A 568 18.16 -4.34 18.58
N VAL A 569 19.25 -3.63 18.32
CA VAL A 569 20.07 -3.75 17.11
C VAL A 569 21.15 -4.79 17.34
N LEU A 570 21.06 -5.90 16.61
CA LEU A 570 22.00 -7.01 16.66
C LEU A 570 23.14 -6.84 15.64
N PRO A 571 24.35 -7.31 15.96
CA PRO A 571 25.46 -7.28 15.02
C PRO A 571 25.16 -8.16 13.79
N THR A 572 25.47 -7.64 12.60
CA THR A 572 25.33 -8.41 11.37
C THR A 572 26.31 -9.58 11.32
N ILE A 573 25.78 -10.77 11.06
CA ILE A 573 26.59 -11.97 10.80
C ILE A 573 27.19 -11.87 9.38
N PRO A 574 28.52 -11.94 9.23
CA PRO A 574 29.18 -11.82 7.93
C PRO A 574 28.97 -13.08 7.08
N GLY A 575 28.87 -12.88 5.76
CA GLY A 575 29.12 -13.92 4.77
C GLY A 575 30.61 -14.26 4.70
N CYS A 576 30.94 -15.35 4.00
CA CYS A 576 32.33 -15.78 3.83
C CYS A 576 33.21 -14.80 3.05
N ASP A 577 32.64 -13.76 2.45
CA ASP A 577 33.37 -12.66 1.80
C ASP A 577 33.56 -11.43 2.71
N GLY A 578 33.09 -11.48 3.97
CA GLY A 578 33.18 -10.38 4.93
C GLY A 578 32.05 -9.36 4.84
N ALA A 579 31.30 -9.30 3.75
CA ALA A 579 30.07 -8.47 3.68
C ALA A 579 28.91 -9.14 4.45
N LYS A 580 27.79 -8.43 4.58
CA LYS A 580 26.56 -8.99 5.16
C LYS A 580 26.13 -10.28 4.45
N MET A 581 25.80 -11.31 5.24
CA MET A 581 25.25 -12.55 4.69
C MET A 581 23.91 -12.28 3.99
N SER A 582 23.82 -12.62 2.70
CA SER A 582 22.66 -12.34 1.86
C SER A 582 22.25 -13.55 1.03
N CYS A 583 20.93 -13.75 0.90
CA CYS A 583 20.31 -14.72 0.00
C CYS A 583 20.73 -14.55 -1.47
N SER A 584 21.07 -13.34 -1.91
CA SER A 584 21.52 -13.06 -3.28
C SER A 584 22.95 -13.50 -3.57
N ARG A 585 23.73 -13.83 -2.52
CA ARG A 585 25.16 -14.14 -2.59
C ARG A 585 25.44 -15.58 -2.18
N ARG A 586 24.92 -16.52 -2.98
CA ARG A 586 24.92 -17.96 -2.66
C ARG A 586 26.30 -18.56 -2.37
N ASP A 587 27.34 -18.09 -3.04
CA ASP A 587 28.71 -18.61 -2.83
C ASP A 587 29.29 -18.24 -1.45
N PHE A 588 28.74 -17.23 -0.80
CA PHE A 588 29.27 -16.68 0.46
C PHE A 588 28.33 -16.88 1.66
N LEU A 589 27.06 -17.22 1.45
CA LEU A 589 26.15 -17.55 2.55
C LEU A 589 26.42 -18.95 3.10
N LEU A 590 26.11 -19.17 4.39
CA LEU A 590 26.17 -20.48 5.02
C LEU A 590 24.74 -21.01 5.17
N ASP A 591 24.35 -21.93 4.29
CA ASP A 591 23.02 -22.56 4.26
C ASP A 591 23.02 -23.79 5.19
N PRO A 592 22.08 -23.92 6.14
CA PRO A 592 22.05 -25.08 7.04
C PRO A 592 21.90 -26.42 6.32
N LEU A 593 21.31 -26.41 5.11
CA LEU A 593 21.10 -27.63 4.31
C LEU A 593 22.33 -27.99 3.44
N GLU A 594 23.38 -27.17 3.41
CA GLU A 594 24.64 -27.52 2.74
C GLU A 594 25.40 -28.59 3.51
N THR A 595 26.11 -29.46 2.78
CA THR A 595 26.95 -30.50 3.38
C THR A 595 28.12 -29.91 4.18
N PRO A 596 28.66 -30.65 5.17
CA PRO A 596 29.85 -30.21 5.91
C PRO A 596 31.03 -29.82 5.02
N LYS A 597 31.20 -30.51 3.87
CA LYS A 597 32.23 -30.20 2.88
C LYS A 597 32.00 -28.84 2.21
N GLN A 598 30.77 -28.51 1.85
CA GLN A 598 30.42 -27.21 1.25
C GLN A 598 30.67 -26.07 2.24
N ILE A 599 30.24 -26.22 3.50
CA ILE A 599 30.51 -25.25 4.58
C ILE A 599 32.01 -25.05 4.76
N LYS A 600 32.78 -26.15 4.82
CA LYS A 600 34.25 -26.10 4.90
C LYS A 600 34.85 -25.32 3.73
N THR A 601 34.41 -25.58 2.50
CA THR A 601 34.94 -24.89 1.31
C THR A 601 34.67 -23.38 1.35
N LYS A 602 33.50 -22.94 1.81
CA LYS A 602 33.16 -21.52 1.90
C LYS A 602 33.98 -20.79 2.97
N ILE A 603 34.07 -21.37 4.17
CA ILE A 603 34.86 -20.78 5.27
C ILE A 603 36.36 -20.82 4.96
N ALA A 604 36.85 -21.85 4.27
CA ALA A 604 38.26 -21.89 3.86
C ALA A 604 38.66 -20.68 2.99
N ARG A 605 37.75 -20.23 2.12
CA ARG A 605 37.93 -19.08 1.22
C ARG A 605 37.76 -17.73 1.89
N SER A 606 37.27 -17.68 3.12
CA SER A 606 37.02 -16.41 3.80
C SER A 606 38.31 -15.72 4.23
N PHE A 607 38.27 -14.40 4.39
CA PHE A 607 39.41 -13.65 4.92
C PHE A 607 39.70 -14.04 6.37
N CYS A 608 40.96 -14.36 6.67
CA CYS A 608 41.48 -14.69 7.99
C CYS A 608 43.01 -14.72 7.94
N GLU A 609 43.66 -13.65 8.38
CA GLU A 609 45.12 -13.53 8.42
C GLU A 609 45.64 -13.73 9.84
N PRO A 610 46.86 -14.28 10.04
CA PRO A 610 47.43 -14.49 11.36
C PRO A 610 47.49 -13.19 12.17
N GLY A 611 46.99 -13.21 13.40
CA GLY A 611 46.99 -12.06 14.31
C GLY A 611 46.07 -10.89 13.92
N ASN A 612 45.40 -10.94 12.76
CA ASN A 612 44.50 -9.88 12.32
C ASN A 612 43.07 -10.10 12.82
N LEU A 613 42.56 -9.14 13.60
CA LEU A 613 41.19 -9.15 14.11
C LEU A 613 40.21 -8.41 13.19
N GLU A 614 40.71 -7.47 12.38
CA GLU A 614 39.89 -6.62 11.53
C GLU A 614 39.46 -7.36 10.26
N GLY A 615 38.16 -7.35 9.97
CA GLY A 615 37.59 -8.05 8.80
C GLY A 615 37.70 -9.58 8.84
N ASN A 616 38.23 -10.16 9.91
CA ASN A 616 38.46 -11.59 10.03
C ASN A 616 37.15 -12.35 10.26
N VAL A 617 36.66 -13.02 9.21
CA VAL A 617 35.36 -13.71 9.21
C VAL A 617 35.32 -14.83 10.25
N ALA A 618 36.41 -15.56 10.45
CA ALA A 618 36.44 -16.66 11.41
C ALA A 618 36.31 -16.13 12.85
N MET A 619 37.01 -15.03 13.17
CA MET A 619 36.90 -14.36 14.47
C MET A 619 35.50 -13.75 14.69
N GLN A 620 34.91 -13.15 13.65
CA GLN A 620 33.56 -12.60 13.74
C GLN A 620 32.51 -13.70 13.96
N LEU A 621 32.60 -14.81 13.21
CA LEU A 621 31.73 -15.98 13.43
C LEU A 621 31.93 -16.59 14.82
N ALA A 622 33.17 -16.61 15.33
CA ALA A 622 33.46 -17.05 16.69
C ALA A 622 32.71 -16.20 17.71
N LYS A 623 32.84 -14.87 17.62
CA LYS A 623 32.23 -13.89 18.54
C LYS A 623 30.71 -13.93 18.50
N ILE A 624 30.12 -13.88 17.31
CA ILE A 624 28.67 -13.64 17.12
C ILE A 624 27.87 -14.94 17.17
N VAL A 625 28.46 -16.07 16.76
CA VAL A 625 27.73 -17.34 16.61
C VAL A 625 28.27 -18.43 17.54
N VAL A 626 29.55 -18.77 17.43
CA VAL A 626 30.09 -19.97 18.09
C VAL A 626 30.04 -19.84 19.61
N PHE A 627 30.65 -18.82 20.20
CA PHE A 627 30.64 -18.66 21.67
C PHE A 627 29.22 -18.52 22.24
N PRO A 628 28.31 -17.71 21.64
CA PRO A 628 26.91 -17.68 22.07
C PRO A 628 26.21 -19.04 22.01
N SER A 629 26.56 -19.92 21.05
CA SER A 629 25.97 -21.26 20.92
C SER A 629 26.56 -22.31 21.86
N LEU A 630 27.74 -22.07 22.44
CA LEU A 630 28.41 -23.04 23.30
C LEU A 630 27.86 -23.09 24.73
N GLU A 631 27.07 -22.10 25.15
CA GLU A 631 26.43 -22.06 26.49
C GLU A 631 27.44 -22.16 27.64
N GLY A 632 28.62 -21.54 27.49
CA GLY A 632 29.70 -21.60 28.48
C GLY A 632 30.56 -22.86 28.40
N ARG A 633 30.29 -23.78 27.46
CA ARG A 633 31.24 -24.84 27.08
C ARG A 633 32.47 -24.24 26.42
N GLU A 634 33.60 -24.91 26.60
CA GLU A 634 34.86 -24.52 25.99
C GLU A 634 34.90 -24.93 24.51
N LEU A 635 35.51 -24.10 23.66
CA LEU A 635 35.82 -24.43 22.28
C LEU A 635 37.16 -25.14 22.21
N LEU A 636 37.15 -26.40 21.80
CA LEU A 636 38.36 -27.17 21.49
C LEU A 636 38.82 -26.87 20.06
N ILE A 637 40.08 -26.48 19.93
CA ILE A 637 40.75 -26.25 18.64
C ILE A 637 41.87 -27.28 18.49
N PRO A 638 41.61 -28.39 17.77
CA PRO A 638 42.56 -29.48 17.66
C PRO A 638 43.76 -29.09 16.77
N ARG A 639 44.98 -29.32 17.26
CA ARG A 639 46.24 -29.03 16.55
C ARG A 639 47.24 -30.16 16.78
N THR A 640 48.13 -30.37 15.83
CA THR A 640 49.24 -31.34 16.02
C THR A 640 50.23 -30.83 17.07
N ALA A 641 50.97 -31.74 17.71
CA ALA A 641 52.01 -31.37 18.67
C ALA A 641 53.06 -30.41 18.06
N ASP A 642 53.43 -30.65 16.79
CA ASP A 642 54.37 -29.79 16.03
C ASP A 642 53.82 -28.37 15.80
N ASN A 643 52.51 -28.23 15.82
CA ASN A 643 51.82 -26.95 15.72
C ASN A 643 51.39 -26.46 17.11
N GLY A 644 52.07 -26.79 18.20
CA GLY A 644 51.78 -26.24 19.53
C GLY A 644 50.69 -26.95 20.34
N GLY A 645 50.10 -28.03 19.82
CA GLY A 645 49.12 -28.86 20.54
C GLY A 645 47.73 -28.22 20.67
N ASP A 646 46.76 -29.01 21.12
CA ASP A 646 45.37 -28.60 21.24
C ASP A 646 45.20 -27.33 22.08
N VAL A 647 44.35 -26.43 21.61
CA VAL A 647 44.03 -25.17 22.31
C VAL A 647 42.57 -25.22 22.76
N VAL A 648 42.33 -24.86 24.02
CA VAL A 648 40.98 -24.82 24.62
C VAL A 648 40.70 -23.40 25.07
N VAL A 649 39.63 -22.80 24.57
CA VAL A 649 39.26 -21.42 24.87
C VAL A 649 37.85 -21.34 25.42
N LYS A 650 37.67 -20.60 26.52
CA LYS A 650 36.40 -20.50 27.26
C LYS A 650 35.52 -19.35 26.80
N ASP A 651 36.12 -18.31 26.22
CA ASP A 651 35.44 -17.10 25.80
C ASP A 651 36.17 -16.42 24.63
N TYR A 652 35.53 -15.43 24.02
CA TYR A 652 36.09 -14.71 22.88
C TYR A 652 37.41 -13.99 23.21
N LYS A 653 37.58 -13.48 24.43
CA LYS A 653 38.81 -12.79 24.84
C LYS A 653 39.99 -13.75 24.92
N SER A 654 39.77 -14.96 25.43
CA SER A 654 40.78 -16.02 25.43
C SER A 654 41.14 -16.46 24.01
N LEU A 655 40.16 -16.54 23.10
CA LEU A 655 40.45 -16.81 21.68
C LEU A 655 41.26 -15.69 21.03
N GLU A 656 40.91 -14.43 21.29
CA GLU A 656 41.63 -13.26 20.77
C GLU A 656 43.09 -13.26 21.23
N HIS A 657 43.32 -13.59 22.51
CA HIS A 657 44.67 -13.74 23.05
C HIS A 657 45.45 -14.85 22.34
N GLU A 658 44.86 -16.05 22.18
CA GLU A 658 45.51 -17.17 21.50
C GLU A 658 45.81 -16.89 20.02
N PHE A 659 44.95 -16.11 19.36
CA PHE A 659 45.08 -15.78 17.93
C PHE A 659 46.09 -14.66 17.65
N THR A 660 46.21 -13.68 18.55
CA THR A 660 47.12 -12.54 18.38
C THR A 660 48.50 -12.79 18.96
N THR A 661 48.55 -13.34 20.17
CA THR A 661 49.77 -13.47 20.96
C THR A 661 50.14 -14.95 21.14
N GLY A 662 49.15 -15.80 21.42
CA GLY A 662 49.36 -17.21 21.77
C GLY A 662 49.88 -17.39 23.19
N SER A 663 49.38 -18.39 23.91
CA SER A 663 50.01 -18.84 25.17
C SER A 663 51.45 -19.35 24.92
N ASN A 664 51.74 -19.80 23.71
CA ASN A 664 53.09 -20.03 23.21
C ASN A 664 53.40 -19.07 22.05
N PRO A 665 54.14 -17.98 22.30
CA PRO A 665 54.44 -16.96 21.27
C PRO A 665 55.20 -17.50 20.05
N ALA A 666 55.86 -18.66 20.16
CA ALA A 666 56.51 -19.31 19.02
C ALA A 666 55.51 -20.00 18.08
N PHE A 667 54.30 -20.31 18.55
CA PHE A 667 53.24 -21.02 17.82
C PHE A 667 51.85 -20.44 18.11
N PRO A 668 51.59 -19.16 17.80
CA PRO A 668 50.26 -18.56 17.94
C PRO A 668 49.23 -19.34 17.11
N LEU A 669 47.94 -19.21 17.47
CA LEU A 669 46.88 -19.96 16.81
C LEU A 669 46.82 -19.64 15.31
N HIS A 670 47.02 -20.65 14.47
CA HIS A 670 47.05 -20.49 13.02
C HIS A 670 45.63 -20.34 12.43
N PRO A 671 45.43 -19.47 11.42
CA PRO A 671 44.14 -19.29 10.73
C PRO A 671 43.46 -20.58 10.26
N GLY A 672 44.24 -21.55 9.77
CA GLY A 672 43.71 -22.83 9.28
C GLY A 672 43.08 -23.69 10.37
N ASP A 673 43.66 -23.66 11.57
CA ASP A 673 43.19 -24.41 12.74
C ASP A 673 41.92 -23.75 13.29
N LEU A 674 41.93 -22.42 13.44
CA LEU A 674 40.76 -21.63 13.80
C LEU A 674 39.60 -21.91 12.83
N LYS A 675 39.81 -21.75 11.52
CA LYS A 675 38.78 -22.01 10.51
C LYS A 675 38.21 -23.43 10.62
N SER A 676 39.05 -24.43 10.91
CA SER A 676 38.62 -25.81 11.06
C SER A 676 37.75 -26.01 12.31
N ALA A 677 38.11 -25.39 13.43
CA ALA A 677 37.28 -25.37 14.64
C ALA A 677 35.92 -24.68 14.41
N ILE A 678 35.91 -23.51 13.75
CA ILE A 678 34.68 -22.77 13.41
C ILE A 678 33.79 -23.59 12.47
N VAL A 679 34.36 -24.29 11.49
CA VAL A 679 33.63 -25.23 10.62
C VAL A 679 33.00 -26.35 11.44
N GLY A 680 33.73 -26.90 12.42
CA GLY A 680 33.21 -27.93 13.33
C GLY A 680 31.98 -27.45 14.10
N ALA A 681 32.11 -26.31 14.78
CA ALA A 681 31.04 -25.72 15.58
C ALA A 681 29.80 -25.35 14.75
N ILE A 682 29.98 -24.74 13.57
CA ILE A 682 28.84 -24.40 12.69
C ILE A 682 28.15 -25.67 12.19
N ASN A 683 28.89 -26.73 11.90
CA ASN A 683 28.28 -28.00 11.50
C ASN A 683 27.53 -28.66 12.65
N GLU A 684 28.01 -28.57 13.90
CA GLU A 684 27.28 -29.04 15.09
C GLU A 684 25.89 -28.38 15.17
N ILE A 685 25.83 -27.05 15.01
CA ILE A 685 24.57 -26.29 14.96
C ILE A 685 23.65 -26.76 13.83
N PHE A 686 24.20 -27.09 12.65
CA PHE A 686 23.39 -27.48 11.49
C PHE A 686 22.99 -28.96 11.45
N ASN A 687 23.65 -29.84 12.21
CA ASN A 687 23.45 -31.28 12.09
C ASN A 687 22.03 -31.73 12.41
N GLU A 688 21.44 -31.19 13.48
CA GLU A 688 20.05 -31.52 13.83
C GLU A 688 19.07 -30.97 12.78
N VAL A 689 19.27 -29.75 12.30
CA VAL A 689 18.47 -29.15 11.22
C VAL A 689 18.53 -30.00 9.95
N ARG A 690 19.72 -30.49 9.56
CA ARG A 690 19.86 -31.39 8.39
C ARG A 690 19.13 -32.72 8.59
N SER A 691 19.20 -33.27 9.80
CA SER A 691 18.47 -34.50 10.15
C SER A 691 16.96 -34.30 10.01
N ASP A 692 16.43 -33.22 10.59
CA ASP A 692 15.02 -32.85 10.52
C ASP A 692 14.53 -32.63 9.08
N PHE A 693 15.38 -32.09 8.20
CA PHE A 693 15.03 -31.80 6.81
C PHE A 693 15.25 -32.95 5.83
N SER A 694 15.89 -34.04 6.25
CA SER A 694 16.15 -35.21 5.40
C SER A 694 14.88 -35.83 4.79
N THR A 695 13.73 -35.69 5.47
CA THR A 695 12.43 -36.19 5.03
C THR A 695 11.51 -35.10 4.44
N LYS A 696 11.95 -33.84 4.42
CA LYS A 696 11.14 -32.66 4.04
C LYS A 696 11.44 -32.13 2.62
N ALA A 697 11.96 -32.96 1.71
CA ALA A 697 12.35 -32.53 0.36
C ALA A 697 11.22 -31.84 -0.44
N LYS A 698 9.97 -32.27 -0.25
CA LYS A 698 8.79 -31.66 -0.88
C LYS A 698 8.61 -30.20 -0.46
N LEU A 699 8.78 -29.89 0.82
CA LEU A 699 8.68 -28.53 1.37
C LEU A 699 9.68 -27.58 0.71
N VAL A 700 10.92 -28.02 0.55
CA VAL A 700 11.98 -27.24 -0.11
C VAL A 700 11.63 -26.99 -1.59
N THR A 701 11.12 -28.01 -2.28
CA THR A 701 10.77 -27.92 -3.71
C THR A 701 9.59 -26.96 -3.94
N GLU A 702 8.60 -26.94 -3.04
CA GLU A 702 7.45 -26.02 -3.11
C GLU A 702 7.83 -24.58 -2.77
N ALA A 703 8.76 -24.37 -1.83
CA ALA A 703 9.26 -23.04 -1.46
C ALA A 703 10.17 -22.41 -2.55
N PHE A 704 10.86 -23.24 -3.32
CA PHE A 704 11.80 -22.84 -4.37
C PHE A 704 11.49 -23.54 -5.69
N PRO A 705 10.34 -23.22 -6.33
CA PRO A 705 9.95 -23.86 -7.58
C PRO A 705 10.95 -23.54 -8.69
N THR A 706 11.38 -24.55 -9.44
CA THR A 706 12.23 -24.36 -10.61
C THR A 706 11.41 -23.75 -11.75
N ILE A 707 11.75 -22.52 -12.13
CA ILE A 707 11.08 -21.85 -13.26
C ILE A 707 11.51 -22.55 -14.55
N LYS A 708 10.63 -23.38 -15.13
CA LYS A 708 10.83 -23.94 -16.48
C LYS A 708 10.81 -22.80 -17.50
N GLY A 709 11.97 -22.50 -18.11
CA GLY A 709 12.08 -21.58 -19.24
C GLY A 709 12.67 -20.19 -18.96
N GLY A 710 13.07 -19.87 -17.73
CA GLY A 710 13.80 -18.63 -17.44
C GLY A 710 15.27 -18.77 -17.86
N LYS A 711 15.75 -17.92 -18.78
CA LYS A 711 17.20 -17.73 -18.98
C LYS A 711 17.81 -17.45 -17.61
N LYS A 712 18.79 -18.26 -17.20
CA LYS A 712 19.68 -17.91 -16.08
C LYS A 712 20.20 -16.51 -16.36
N LYS A 713 19.82 -15.53 -15.54
CA LYS A 713 20.53 -14.26 -15.46
C LYS A 713 21.78 -14.47 -14.62
#